data_AF-A0AAD1R9V3-F1
#
_entry.id   AF-A0AAD1R9V3-F1
#
_cell.length_a   1.000
_cell.length_b   1.000
_cell.length_c   1.000
_cell.angle_alpha   90.00
_cell.angle_beta   90.00
_cell.angle_gamma   90.00
#
_symmetry.space_group_name_H-M   'P 1'
#
loop_
_entity.id
_entity.type
_entity.pdbx_description
1 polymer ?
#
loop_
_entity_poly.entity_id
_entity_poly.type
_entity_poly.pdbx_seq_one_letter_code
_entity_poly.pdbx_strand_id
1 'polypeptide(L)'
;MQLTKTLMLIVAEWTICLALPVQVNNNANSGISKPLVHGDIVINTGRSVKNCVDCFWPVSQNGMVLVPYVISSAYTDIYKYIITESMKQMELMSCVKFVQRSTEWDYISIESGSGCSSGVARQGGKQTISLSMSSCMATGSIQHELMHSLGFYHEQSRTDRDNYVEIRWQYITEGKQGNFIIENANNMSLPYDYASVMHYQNTAFTNTPGQATIVAKGNPSLQFGQSTGMSPLDVIKLNKLYNCNVCRTKLTNLSGSFSSDDVSFGQDGSCIWFIQTTGFKLVHLQLSDVKIPTSAGCSDSYIKVYNGNSKSSSVLLDKTCGDIIIPPLISIGNSMLIEFVSNQAPALSKFRAVYKTVSYGGTSVKSSGRVMSPEYRMGYPNNVDAEWSIIAPPQSKVHLQFFDFRLPDCSDCSCDSLTIIDGASTTSPILGKYCYINVPNSLTSSGNVMILKFHSDDSQTFEGGFYISYNFALTHDPLSTQDTNKHQGSSHHNTRPHIWHHLPQAPSSRKTVSKQMSAHGTELPQTDMHFLRRSPNDSAGGKIYSLCTSLTNLEGRVKALEAAGPETTCSALQTVHTHARQLTDLRLHVEDLDSRNRRHNISVRGLHESQGPENLWDALIPLFNLILNRSMPVYRQSTQCPLPETTTRSPTA
;
A
#
# COMPACT_ATOMS: atom_id res chain seq x y z
N MET A 1 -15.89 26.04 -12.51
CA MET A 1 -16.19 26.06 -11.06
C MET A 1 -15.97 24.72 -10.31
N GLN A 2 -15.65 23.59 -10.96
CA GLN A 2 -15.57 22.30 -10.25
C GLN A 2 -14.15 21.90 -9.79
N LEU A 3 -13.08 22.47 -10.36
CA LEU A 3 -11.69 22.24 -9.93
C LEU A 3 -11.23 23.11 -8.75
N THR A 4 -11.87 24.26 -8.48
CA THR A 4 -11.45 25.19 -7.40
C THR A 4 -11.58 24.59 -6.00
N LYS A 5 -12.44 23.57 -5.82
CA LYS A 5 -12.50 22.77 -4.57
C LYS A 5 -11.34 21.78 -4.43
N THR A 6 -10.76 21.32 -5.54
CA THR A 6 -9.66 20.35 -5.54
C THR A 6 -8.34 20.97 -5.12
N LEU A 7 -8.10 22.24 -5.47
CA LEU A 7 -6.84 22.93 -5.16
C LEU A 7 -6.75 23.38 -3.69
N MET A 8 -7.87 23.77 -3.07
CA MET A 8 -7.91 24.10 -1.64
C MET A 8 -7.60 22.91 -0.71
N LEU A 9 -7.87 21.67 -1.16
CA LEU A 9 -7.51 20.47 -0.39
C LEU A 9 -5.98 20.31 -0.24
N ILE A 10 -5.21 20.63 -1.28
CA ILE A 10 -3.74 20.51 -1.28
C ILE A 10 -3.09 21.50 -0.29
N VAL A 11 -3.68 22.69 -0.12
CA VAL A 11 -3.19 23.71 0.83
C VAL A 11 -3.38 23.27 2.29
N ALA A 12 -4.41 22.46 2.58
CA ALA A 12 -4.66 21.94 3.93
C ALA A 12 -3.71 20.80 4.36
N GLU A 13 -3.03 20.15 3.41
CA GLU A 13 -2.16 18.99 3.68
C GLU A 13 -0.79 19.39 4.26
N TRP A 14 -0.42 20.68 4.22
CA TRP A 14 0.87 21.19 4.74
C TRP A 14 0.94 21.32 6.28
N THR A 15 -0.20 21.45 6.98
CA THR A 15 -0.21 21.67 8.43
C THR A 15 0.16 20.40 9.23
N ILE A 16 0.12 19.22 8.59
CA ILE A 16 0.36 17.92 9.26
C ILE A 16 1.85 17.69 9.55
N CYS A 17 2.76 18.28 8.77
CA CYS A 17 4.22 18.15 8.95
C CYS A 17 4.81 18.80 10.21
N LEU A 18 3.97 19.37 11.09
CA LEU A 18 4.36 19.89 12.41
C LEU A 18 3.66 19.17 13.59
N ALA A 19 2.95 18.06 13.31
CA ALA A 19 2.43 17.19 14.36
C ALA A 19 3.56 16.34 14.97
N LEU A 20 3.81 16.54 16.26
CA LEU A 20 4.73 15.75 17.09
C LEU A 20 4.29 14.27 17.17
N PRO A 21 5.19 13.33 17.54
CA PRO A 21 4.94 11.88 17.45
C PRO A 21 3.61 11.42 18.08
N VAL A 22 2.97 10.46 17.40
CA VAL A 22 1.65 9.90 17.75
C VAL A 22 1.72 9.12 19.07
N GLN A 23 1.55 9.84 20.17
CA GLN A 23 1.25 9.29 21.48
C GLN A 23 -0.15 8.68 21.46
N VAL A 24 -0.25 7.35 21.36
CA VAL A 24 -1.52 6.63 21.59
C VAL A 24 -1.79 6.59 23.10
N ASN A 25 -2.31 7.71 23.58
CA ASN A 25 -3.07 7.90 24.82
C ASN A 25 -2.49 7.35 26.15
N ASN A 26 -1.39 7.96 26.62
CA ASN A 26 -1.10 8.00 28.07
C ASN A 26 -1.71 9.23 28.77
N ASN A 27 -2.23 10.23 28.03
CA ASN A 27 -2.61 11.56 28.57
C ASN A 27 -3.70 12.34 27.78
N ALA A 28 -4.47 11.73 26.87
CA ALA A 28 -5.34 12.48 25.94
C ALA A 28 -6.61 13.11 26.57
N ASN A 29 -6.80 12.97 27.89
CA ASN A 29 -8.07 13.26 28.58
C ASN A 29 -8.09 14.62 29.30
N SER A 30 -7.07 15.45 29.09
CA SER A 30 -6.93 16.81 29.64
C SER A 30 -7.92 17.79 29.00
N GLY A 31 -9.21 17.60 29.27
CA GLY A 31 -10.29 18.43 28.75
C GLY A 31 -11.62 17.73 28.45
N ILE A 32 -11.84 16.49 28.89
CA ILE A 32 -13.16 15.83 28.78
C ILE A 32 -14.02 16.21 30.00
N SER A 33 -15.19 16.78 29.77
CA SER A 33 -16.10 17.29 30.81
C SER A 33 -17.04 16.24 31.44
N LYS A 34 -16.87 14.96 31.08
CA LYS A 34 -17.63 13.82 31.61
C LYS A 34 -16.72 12.89 32.42
N PRO A 35 -17.25 12.21 33.45
CA PRO A 35 -16.49 11.17 34.14
C PRO A 35 -16.19 10.00 33.19
N LEU A 36 -14.93 9.59 33.16
CA LEU A 36 -14.43 8.44 32.40
C LEU A 36 -14.06 7.33 33.39
N VAL A 37 -14.46 6.09 33.10
CA VAL A 37 -13.73 4.92 33.59
C VAL A 37 -12.77 4.46 32.50
N HIS A 38 -11.68 3.81 32.91
CA HIS A 38 -10.74 3.20 31.97
C HIS A 38 -10.27 4.16 30.88
N GLY A 39 -9.95 5.39 31.23
CA GLY A 39 -9.33 6.35 30.32
C GLY A 39 -10.24 6.95 29.25
N ASP A 40 -11.12 6.19 28.62
CA ASP A 40 -11.84 6.56 27.39
C ASP A 40 -13.33 6.15 27.41
N ILE A 41 -13.74 5.22 28.30
CA ILE A 41 -15.14 4.82 28.47
C ILE A 41 -15.93 5.91 29.22
N VAL A 42 -16.88 6.53 28.51
CA VAL A 42 -17.77 7.57 29.05
C VAL A 42 -18.85 6.96 29.95
N ILE A 43 -18.80 7.26 31.25
CA ILE A 43 -19.90 6.92 32.16
C ILE A 43 -21.08 7.84 31.88
N ASN A 44 -22.24 7.26 31.61
CA ASN A 44 -23.49 8.00 31.48
C ASN A 44 -24.27 7.83 32.79
N THR A 45 -24.44 8.91 33.56
CA THR A 45 -24.85 8.88 34.99
C THR A 45 -26.28 8.41 35.27
N GLY A 46 -27.02 7.98 34.25
CA GLY A 46 -28.34 7.36 34.37
C GLY A 46 -28.37 5.82 34.35
N ARG A 47 -27.28 5.12 34.01
CA ARG A 47 -27.23 3.64 34.01
C ARG A 47 -25.85 3.11 34.42
N SER A 48 -25.81 2.41 35.55
CA SER A 48 -24.66 1.59 35.96
C SER A 48 -24.48 0.37 35.04
N VAL A 49 -23.28 -0.20 35.05
CA VAL A 49 -22.73 -1.04 33.98
C VAL A 49 -23.13 -2.54 34.06
N LYS A 50 -23.32 -3.15 32.89
CA LYS A 50 -23.38 -4.61 32.56
C LYS A 50 -24.19 -5.55 33.47
N ASN A 51 -25.35 -5.97 32.95
CA ASN A 51 -25.49 -7.34 32.42
C ASN A 51 -26.71 -7.43 31.48
N CYS A 52 -26.76 -6.57 30.46
CA CYS A 52 -27.96 -6.30 29.69
C CYS A 52 -27.86 -6.89 28.27
N VAL A 53 -28.60 -7.97 28.00
CA VAL A 53 -28.71 -8.55 26.65
C VAL A 53 -29.31 -7.53 25.66
N ASP A 54 -30.22 -6.68 26.15
CA ASP A 54 -30.90 -5.67 25.34
C ASP A 54 -30.04 -4.42 25.04
N CYS A 55 -28.85 -4.26 25.63
CA CYS A 55 -28.01 -3.07 25.37
C CYS A 55 -27.07 -3.21 24.17
N PHE A 56 -27.06 -4.34 23.46
CA PHE A 56 -26.37 -4.45 22.18
C PHE A 56 -27.17 -3.78 21.04
N TRP A 57 -26.54 -3.61 19.88
CA TRP A 57 -27.25 -3.19 18.67
C TRP A 57 -28.15 -4.33 18.15
N PRO A 58 -29.38 -4.04 17.67
CA PRO A 58 -30.31 -5.09 17.29
C PRO A 58 -29.80 -5.87 16.06
N VAL A 59 -29.80 -7.20 16.17
CA VAL A 59 -29.63 -8.09 15.01
C VAL A 59 -30.93 -8.10 14.23
N SER A 60 -30.86 -7.76 12.95
CA SER A 60 -31.99 -7.76 12.02
C SER A 60 -32.30 -9.17 11.49
N GLN A 61 -33.49 -9.36 10.90
CA GLN A 61 -34.00 -10.69 10.49
C GLN A 61 -33.09 -11.45 9.52
N ASN A 62 -32.24 -10.75 8.76
CA ASN A 62 -31.24 -11.31 7.85
C ASN A 62 -29.84 -11.46 8.46
N GLY A 63 -29.71 -11.48 9.79
CA GLY A 63 -28.45 -11.73 10.49
C GLY A 63 -27.49 -10.54 10.54
N MET A 64 -27.90 -9.35 10.09
CA MET A 64 -27.07 -8.15 10.02
C MET A 64 -27.25 -7.27 11.26
N VAL A 65 -26.20 -6.53 11.65
CA VAL A 65 -26.26 -5.56 12.76
C VAL A 65 -26.09 -4.16 12.18
N LEU A 66 -27.18 -3.40 12.14
CA LEU A 66 -27.18 -2.05 11.58
C LEU A 66 -26.87 -1.04 12.70
N VAL A 67 -25.82 -0.25 12.50
CA VAL A 67 -25.40 0.83 13.40
C VAL A 67 -25.55 2.16 12.65
N PRO A 68 -26.66 2.90 12.85
CA PRO A 68 -26.85 4.20 12.24
C PRO A 68 -25.80 5.19 12.73
N TYR A 69 -25.17 5.93 11.82
CA TYR A 69 -24.12 6.88 12.16
C TYR A 69 -24.28 8.24 11.47
N VAL A 70 -23.74 9.28 12.12
CA VAL A 70 -23.40 10.57 11.50
C VAL A 70 -21.95 10.92 11.83
N ILE A 71 -21.27 11.60 10.90
CA ILE A 71 -19.95 12.20 11.13
C ILE A 71 -20.10 13.71 11.12
N SER A 72 -19.53 14.38 12.11
CA SER A 72 -19.59 15.84 12.26
C SER A 72 -19.11 16.58 11.02
N SER A 73 -19.79 17.68 10.66
CA SER A 73 -19.37 18.55 9.55
C SER A 73 -18.04 19.24 9.80
N ALA A 74 -17.55 19.26 11.05
CA ALA A 74 -16.23 19.77 11.43
C ALA A 74 -15.07 18.98 10.81
N TYR A 75 -15.25 17.68 10.52
CA TYR A 75 -14.20 16.88 9.87
C TYR A 75 -14.03 17.28 8.41
N THR A 76 -12.79 17.45 7.97
CA THR A 76 -12.44 17.52 6.54
C THR A 76 -12.70 16.17 5.86
N ASP A 77 -12.80 16.16 4.53
CA ASP A 77 -13.17 14.95 3.79
C ASP A 77 -12.11 13.83 3.88
N ILE A 78 -10.85 14.17 4.16
CA ILE A 78 -9.79 13.18 4.46
C ILE A 78 -10.03 12.46 5.78
N TYR A 79 -10.42 13.16 6.86
CA TYR A 79 -10.76 12.49 8.12
C TYR A 79 -12.05 11.67 8.00
N LYS A 80 -13.07 12.17 7.28
CA LYS A 80 -14.28 11.39 6.95
C LYS A 80 -13.93 10.10 6.17
N TYR A 81 -12.99 10.17 5.24
CA TYR A 81 -12.48 9.00 4.50
C TYR A 81 -11.80 8.00 5.45
N ILE A 82 -10.86 8.44 6.28
CA ILE A 82 -10.15 7.56 7.23
C ILE A 82 -11.12 6.88 8.21
N ILE A 83 -12.10 7.62 8.75
CA ILE A 83 -13.17 7.07 9.61
C ILE A 83 -14.00 6.02 8.86
N THR A 84 -14.44 6.30 7.63
CA THR A 84 -15.30 5.38 6.87
C THR A 84 -14.56 4.18 6.28
N GLU A 85 -13.27 4.26 5.96
CA GLU A 85 -12.47 3.06 5.64
C GLU A 85 -12.21 2.19 6.87
N SER A 86 -12.00 2.81 8.06
CA SER A 86 -11.86 2.08 9.32
C SER A 86 -13.13 1.30 9.68
N MET A 87 -14.32 1.90 9.45
CA MET A 87 -15.62 1.23 9.49
C MET A 87 -15.69 0.06 8.49
N LYS A 88 -15.42 0.30 7.19
CA LYS A 88 -15.50 -0.74 6.14
C LYS A 88 -14.63 -1.96 6.41
N GLN A 89 -13.49 -1.81 7.09
CA GLN A 89 -12.69 -2.97 7.52
C GLN A 89 -13.40 -3.82 8.60
N MET A 90 -14.10 -3.19 9.54
CA MET A 90 -14.95 -3.93 10.49
C MET A 90 -16.13 -4.60 9.79
N GLU A 91 -16.74 -3.92 8.81
CA GLU A 91 -17.82 -4.47 7.99
C GLU A 91 -17.36 -5.63 7.10
N LEU A 92 -16.15 -5.57 6.58
CA LEU A 92 -15.57 -6.62 5.73
C LEU A 92 -15.43 -7.93 6.52
N MET A 93 -15.09 -7.82 7.80
CA MET A 93 -14.81 -8.94 8.69
C MET A 93 -15.99 -9.37 9.58
N SER A 94 -17.18 -8.74 9.45
CA SER A 94 -18.33 -9.05 10.32
C SER A 94 -19.72 -8.81 9.70
N CYS A 95 -20.78 -9.20 10.42
CA CYS A 95 -22.17 -8.86 10.08
C CYS A 95 -22.58 -7.42 10.48
N VAL A 96 -21.70 -6.64 11.14
CA VAL A 96 -21.94 -5.23 11.45
C VAL A 96 -21.88 -4.39 10.17
N LYS A 97 -22.78 -3.41 10.04
CA LYS A 97 -22.80 -2.37 8.99
C LYS A 97 -23.06 -1.00 9.60
N PHE A 98 -22.18 -0.05 9.32
CA PHE A 98 -22.33 1.35 9.67
C PHE A 98 -23.13 2.03 8.56
N VAL A 99 -24.39 2.32 8.82
CA VAL A 99 -25.30 2.92 7.83
C VAL A 99 -25.45 4.41 8.09
N GLN A 100 -25.43 5.24 7.04
CA GLN A 100 -25.69 6.67 7.21
C GLN A 100 -27.10 6.85 7.77
N ARG A 101 -27.21 7.53 8.91
CA ARG A 101 -28.47 7.73 9.62
C ARG A 101 -29.48 8.48 8.75
N SER A 102 -30.70 7.98 8.68
CA SER A 102 -31.86 8.64 8.10
C SER A 102 -32.75 9.26 9.19
N THR A 103 -33.47 8.42 9.93
CA THR A 103 -34.51 8.78 10.92
C THR A 103 -34.38 7.98 12.22
N GLU A 104 -33.39 7.11 12.32
CA GLU A 104 -33.27 6.13 13.40
C GLU A 104 -33.03 6.83 14.75
N TRP A 105 -33.75 6.41 15.79
CA TRP A 105 -33.67 7.06 17.10
C TRP A 105 -32.32 6.84 17.78
N ASP A 106 -31.84 5.59 17.77
CA ASP A 106 -30.52 5.21 18.30
C ASP A 106 -29.46 5.33 17.20
N TYR A 107 -28.40 6.11 17.45
CA TYR A 107 -27.33 6.32 16.49
C TYR A 107 -26.01 6.77 17.15
N ILE A 108 -24.89 6.42 16.52
CA ILE A 108 -23.58 6.95 16.89
C ILE A 108 -23.34 8.30 16.18
N SER A 109 -22.80 9.27 16.92
CA SER A 109 -22.43 10.59 16.38
C SER A 109 -20.95 10.81 16.61
N ILE A 110 -20.18 10.80 15.54
CA ILE A 110 -18.73 10.92 15.58
C ILE A 110 -18.37 12.41 15.53
N GLU A 111 -17.81 12.92 16.62
CA GLU A 111 -17.51 14.33 16.85
C GLU A 111 -16.03 14.53 17.18
N SER A 112 -15.42 15.63 16.73
CA SER A 112 -14.03 15.95 17.06
C SER A 112 -13.93 16.62 18.44
N GLY A 113 -14.11 15.83 19.50
CA GLY A 113 -13.92 16.28 20.88
C GLY A 113 -12.46 16.32 21.32
N SER A 114 -12.25 16.60 22.60
CA SER A 114 -10.97 16.46 23.29
C SER A 114 -10.64 14.98 23.48
N GLY A 115 -9.57 14.50 22.84
CA GLY A 115 -9.11 13.11 22.95
C GLY A 115 -10.01 12.09 22.24
N CYS A 116 -9.77 10.81 22.58
CA CYS A 116 -10.51 9.65 22.09
C CYS A 116 -11.40 9.16 23.25
N SER A 117 -12.69 8.93 23.01
CA SER A 117 -13.59 8.36 24.01
C SER A 117 -14.92 7.90 23.41
N SER A 118 -15.54 6.90 24.03
CA SER A 118 -16.77 6.27 23.54
C SER A 118 -17.65 5.78 24.69
N GLY A 119 -18.96 5.69 24.43
CA GLY A 119 -19.91 5.07 25.36
C GLY A 119 -20.06 3.58 25.01
N VAL A 120 -19.92 2.69 26.00
CA VAL A 120 -19.99 1.24 25.70
C VAL A 120 -21.42 0.78 25.40
N ALA A 121 -21.54 -0.05 24.36
CA ALA A 121 -22.77 -0.60 23.81
C ALA A 121 -23.78 0.45 23.31
N ARG A 122 -25.00 0.04 22.95
CA ARG A 122 -26.09 0.93 22.54
C ARG A 122 -26.67 1.60 23.78
N GLN A 123 -26.39 2.90 23.96
CA GLN A 123 -26.85 3.67 25.11
C GLN A 123 -28.30 4.20 24.94
N GLY A 124 -28.76 4.31 23.69
CA GLY A 124 -30.07 4.85 23.32
C GLY A 124 -30.02 6.33 22.93
N GLY A 125 -30.78 6.71 21.90
CA GLY A 125 -30.76 8.06 21.34
C GLY A 125 -29.44 8.40 20.64
N LYS A 126 -29.05 9.68 20.66
CA LYS A 126 -27.72 10.13 20.23
C LYS A 126 -26.66 9.71 21.25
N GLN A 127 -25.80 8.75 20.88
CA GLN A 127 -24.55 8.50 21.63
C GLN A 127 -23.35 9.10 20.87
N THR A 128 -22.53 9.89 21.54
CA THR A 128 -21.34 10.51 20.93
C THR A 128 -20.12 9.61 21.08
N ILE A 129 -19.34 9.51 19.99
CA ILE A 129 -17.97 9.01 19.98
C ILE A 129 -17.05 10.21 19.71
N SER A 130 -16.07 10.43 20.57
CA SER A 130 -15.03 11.45 20.38
C SER A 130 -13.87 10.86 19.61
N LEU A 131 -13.52 11.47 18.47
CA LEU A 131 -12.30 11.15 17.73
C LEU A 131 -11.54 12.44 17.38
N SER A 132 -10.71 12.92 18.31
CA SER A 132 -9.80 14.05 18.06
C SER A 132 -8.98 13.84 16.79
N MET A 133 -9.02 14.83 15.89
CA MET A 133 -8.28 14.83 14.62
C MET A 133 -6.75 14.72 14.81
N SER A 134 -6.21 15.11 15.97
CA SER A 134 -4.76 15.12 16.22
C SER A 134 -4.21 13.81 16.79
N SER A 135 -5.06 12.90 17.31
CA SER A 135 -4.59 11.73 18.07
C SER A 135 -5.36 10.43 17.80
N CYS A 136 -6.59 10.51 17.31
CA CYS A 136 -7.48 9.34 17.18
C CYS A 136 -7.63 8.82 15.75
N MET A 137 -6.84 9.35 14.80
CA MET A 137 -7.00 9.07 13.36
C MET A 137 -6.26 7.82 12.86
N ALA A 138 -5.57 7.08 13.73
CA ALA A 138 -5.03 5.77 13.38
C ALA A 138 -6.17 4.73 13.29
N THR A 139 -6.11 3.82 12.32
CA THR A 139 -7.16 2.82 12.03
C THR A 139 -7.60 2.04 13.28
N GLY A 140 -6.65 1.59 14.10
CA GLY A 140 -6.94 0.89 15.34
C GLY A 140 -7.58 1.78 16.40
N SER A 141 -7.15 3.04 16.55
CA SER A 141 -7.78 4.00 17.46
C SER A 141 -9.25 4.25 17.08
N ILE A 142 -9.58 4.33 15.80
CA ILE A 142 -10.97 4.46 15.34
C ILE A 142 -11.75 3.16 15.61
N GLN A 143 -11.17 2.01 15.31
CA GLN A 143 -11.81 0.71 15.53
C GLN A 143 -12.03 0.40 17.02
N HIS A 144 -11.15 0.85 17.91
CA HIS A 144 -11.27 0.77 19.37
C HIS A 144 -12.53 1.46 19.88
N GLU A 145 -12.71 2.74 19.54
CA GLU A 145 -13.86 3.54 19.97
C GLU A 145 -15.19 3.04 19.37
N LEU A 146 -15.14 2.51 18.14
CA LEU A 146 -16.27 1.81 17.53
C LEU A 146 -16.56 0.48 18.24
N MET A 147 -15.56 -0.30 18.63
CA MET A 147 -15.73 -1.54 19.39
C MET A 147 -16.32 -1.29 20.79
N HIS A 148 -15.94 -0.21 21.48
CA HIS A 148 -16.68 0.24 22.66
C HIS A 148 -18.16 0.46 22.33
N SER A 149 -18.51 1.24 21.30
CA SER A 149 -19.91 1.46 20.92
C SER A 149 -20.68 0.18 20.55
N LEU A 150 -19.97 -0.88 20.16
CA LEU A 150 -20.50 -2.22 19.90
C LEU A 150 -20.60 -3.14 21.12
N GLY A 151 -20.06 -2.73 22.28
CA GLY A 151 -20.22 -3.43 23.57
C GLY A 151 -18.93 -3.90 24.24
N PHE A 152 -17.75 -3.60 23.70
CA PHE A 152 -16.51 -4.23 24.16
C PHE A 152 -15.89 -3.65 25.43
N TYR A 153 -15.47 -4.58 26.28
CA TYR A 153 -14.42 -4.46 27.30
C TYR A 153 -13.14 -3.78 26.77
N HIS A 154 -12.27 -3.28 27.64
CA HIS A 154 -10.83 -3.45 27.42
C HIS A 154 -10.36 -4.85 27.80
N GLU A 155 -9.31 -5.33 27.13
CA GLU A 155 -8.76 -6.66 27.39
C GLU A 155 -8.08 -6.75 28.77
N GLN A 156 -7.34 -5.71 29.19
CA GLN A 156 -6.74 -5.64 30.53
C GLN A 156 -7.75 -5.43 31.68
N SER A 157 -9.05 -5.48 31.38
CA SER A 157 -10.13 -5.44 32.37
C SER A 157 -10.91 -6.76 32.47
N ARG A 158 -10.48 -7.82 31.77
CA ARG A 158 -11.10 -9.15 31.83
C ARG A 158 -11.07 -9.75 33.24
N THR A 159 -12.11 -10.54 33.54
CA THR A 159 -12.26 -11.31 34.80
C THR A 159 -11.17 -12.37 35.02
N ASP A 160 -10.48 -12.80 33.97
CA ASP A 160 -9.41 -13.80 33.99
C ASP A 160 -8.01 -13.21 33.76
N ARG A 161 -7.88 -11.89 33.57
CA ARG A 161 -6.64 -11.23 33.13
C ARG A 161 -5.43 -11.54 34.03
N ASP A 162 -5.66 -11.72 35.33
CA ASP A 162 -4.59 -11.85 36.32
C ASP A 162 -3.87 -13.21 36.19
N ASN A 163 -4.36 -14.12 35.35
CA ASN A 163 -3.61 -15.30 34.88
C ASN A 163 -2.57 -14.97 33.80
N TYR A 164 -2.73 -13.85 33.09
CA TYR A 164 -2.02 -13.47 31.87
C TYR A 164 -1.13 -12.23 32.04
N VAL A 165 -1.54 -11.27 32.88
CA VAL A 165 -0.80 -10.02 33.15
C VAL A 165 -0.60 -9.77 34.65
N GLU A 166 0.43 -8.99 34.96
CA GLU A 166 0.71 -8.37 36.26
C GLU A 166 0.43 -6.87 36.15
N ILE A 167 -0.37 -6.34 37.09
CA ILE A 167 -0.60 -4.89 37.23
C ILE A 167 0.38 -4.34 38.26
N ARG A 168 1.26 -3.42 37.84
CA ARG A 168 2.29 -2.79 38.68
C ARG A 168 1.78 -1.50 39.30
N TRP A 169 0.93 -1.66 40.33
CA TRP A 169 0.25 -0.58 41.02
C TRP A 169 1.17 0.57 41.48
N GLN A 170 2.42 0.29 41.83
CA GLN A 170 3.42 1.28 42.24
C GLN A 170 3.81 2.28 41.13
N TYR A 171 3.65 1.89 39.86
CA TYR A 171 3.95 2.76 38.72
C TYR A 171 2.71 3.46 38.15
N ILE A 172 1.52 3.27 38.71
CA ILE A 172 0.30 3.94 38.23
C ILE A 172 0.22 5.36 38.80
N THR A 173 -0.15 6.33 37.97
CA THR A 173 -0.42 7.71 38.40
C THR A 173 -1.58 7.77 39.40
N GLU A 174 -1.43 8.58 40.45
CA GLU A 174 -2.44 8.73 41.49
C GLU A 174 -3.80 9.17 40.91
N GLY A 175 -4.89 8.53 41.38
CA GLY A 175 -6.23 8.71 40.84
C GLY A 175 -6.48 8.01 39.50
N LYS A 176 -5.51 7.25 38.94
CA LYS A 176 -5.67 6.45 37.70
C LYS A 176 -5.79 4.94 37.95
N GLN A 177 -5.70 4.48 39.20
CA GLN A 177 -5.88 3.07 39.57
C GLN A 177 -7.23 2.51 39.09
N GLY A 178 -8.27 3.36 39.01
CA GLY A 178 -9.59 3.00 38.47
C GLY A 178 -9.56 2.48 37.03
N ASN A 179 -8.53 2.80 36.23
CA ASN A 179 -8.38 2.33 34.86
C ASN A 179 -7.89 0.86 34.75
N PHE A 180 -7.58 0.24 35.89
CA PHE A 180 -7.05 -1.11 36.00
C PHE A 180 -7.93 -1.99 36.91
N ILE A 181 -9.21 -1.64 37.07
CA ILE A 181 -10.19 -2.47 37.78
C ILE A 181 -10.63 -3.64 36.87
N ILE A 182 -11.02 -4.76 37.48
CA ILE A 182 -11.64 -5.88 36.74
C ILE A 182 -13.11 -5.56 36.50
N GLU A 183 -13.52 -5.68 35.25
CA GLU A 183 -14.88 -5.48 34.78
C GLU A 183 -15.63 -6.81 34.75
N ASN A 184 -16.92 -6.80 35.14
CA ASN A 184 -17.76 -7.99 35.05
C ASN A 184 -18.17 -8.21 33.58
N ALA A 185 -17.28 -8.87 32.83
CA ALA A 185 -17.41 -9.12 31.40
C ALA A 185 -17.46 -10.63 31.10
N ASN A 186 -18.26 -11.01 30.12
CA ASN A 186 -18.18 -12.34 29.54
C ASN A 186 -17.04 -12.37 28.51
N ASN A 187 -15.95 -13.07 28.83
CA ASN A 187 -14.78 -13.22 27.94
C ASN A 187 -15.05 -14.20 26.76
N MET A 188 -16.29 -14.67 26.63
CA MET A 188 -16.80 -15.57 25.58
C MET A 188 -16.01 -16.89 25.43
N SER A 189 -15.35 -17.33 26.49
CA SER A 189 -14.46 -18.50 26.49
C SER A 189 -13.34 -18.44 25.44
N LEU A 190 -12.86 -17.24 25.12
CA LEU A 190 -11.76 -16.99 24.18
C LEU A 190 -10.45 -16.72 24.95
N PRO A 191 -9.28 -17.06 24.38
CA PRO A 191 -7.98 -16.79 25.01
C PRO A 191 -7.75 -15.29 25.23
N TYR A 192 -6.80 -14.94 26.09
CA TYR A 192 -6.36 -13.56 26.32
C TYR A 192 -5.57 -13.04 25.11
N ASP A 193 -5.90 -11.82 24.68
CA ASP A 193 -5.39 -11.26 23.42
C ASP A 193 -4.51 -10.02 23.65
N TYR A 194 -3.20 -10.25 23.78
CA TYR A 194 -2.20 -9.18 23.83
C TYR A 194 -2.14 -8.33 22.55
N ALA A 195 -2.64 -8.85 21.42
CA ALA A 195 -2.71 -8.10 20.16
C ALA A 195 -4.04 -7.34 19.98
N SER A 196 -4.97 -7.44 20.94
CA SER A 196 -6.28 -6.80 20.86
C SER A 196 -6.12 -5.29 20.72
N VAL A 197 -6.90 -4.70 19.80
CA VAL A 197 -7.03 -3.24 19.70
C VAL A 197 -7.66 -2.64 20.97
N MET A 198 -8.34 -3.46 21.77
CA MET A 198 -8.91 -3.11 23.08
C MET A 198 -7.94 -3.31 24.26
N HIS A 199 -6.67 -3.66 24.03
CA HIS A 199 -5.66 -3.76 25.08
C HIS A 199 -4.92 -2.43 25.24
N TYR A 200 -4.71 -1.98 26.48
CA TYR A 200 -3.82 -0.86 26.80
C TYR A 200 -2.36 -1.11 26.43
N GLN A 201 -1.57 -0.05 26.28
CA GLN A 201 -0.11 -0.16 26.19
C GLN A 201 0.53 -0.53 27.54
N ASN A 202 1.72 -1.16 27.50
CA ASN A 202 2.49 -1.57 28.67
C ASN A 202 2.69 -0.43 29.70
N THR A 203 2.82 0.82 29.23
CA THR A 203 3.12 2.02 30.05
C THR A 203 1.88 2.87 30.35
N ALA A 204 0.67 2.36 30.11
CA ALA A 204 -0.60 3.08 30.32
C ALA A 204 -0.64 3.78 31.69
N PHE A 205 -0.93 5.08 31.70
CA PHE A 205 -1.03 5.90 32.92
C PHE A 205 0.19 5.85 33.87
N THR A 206 1.39 5.54 33.35
CA THR A 206 2.60 5.45 34.19
C THR A 206 2.99 6.78 34.85
N ASN A 207 3.37 6.71 36.12
CA ASN A 207 3.92 7.82 36.90
C ASN A 207 5.44 7.99 36.71
N THR A 208 6.11 6.97 36.14
CA THR A 208 7.56 6.93 35.99
C THR A 208 7.90 6.67 34.52
N PRO A 209 8.54 7.61 33.80
CA PRO A 209 8.87 7.45 32.39
C PRO A 209 9.59 6.13 32.07
N GLY A 210 9.11 5.43 31.05
CA GLY A 210 9.63 4.13 30.62
C GLY A 210 9.22 2.92 31.49
N GLN A 211 8.61 3.11 32.66
CA GLN A 211 8.14 1.99 33.47
C GLN A 211 6.77 1.48 33.02
N ALA A 212 6.65 0.15 32.92
CA ALA A 212 5.42 -0.53 32.57
C ALA A 212 4.49 -0.68 33.80
N THR A 213 3.23 -0.29 33.63
CA THR A 213 2.12 -0.52 34.57
C THR A 213 1.42 -1.86 34.33
N ILE A 214 1.56 -2.43 33.14
CA ILE A 214 1.08 -3.77 32.77
C ILE A 214 2.24 -4.59 32.20
N VAL A 215 2.42 -5.82 32.69
CA VAL A 215 3.48 -6.74 32.23
C VAL A 215 2.90 -8.12 31.95
N ALA A 216 3.24 -8.74 30.82
CA ALA A 216 2.78 -10.09 30.50
C ALA A 216 3.53 -11.15 31.33
N LYS A 217 2.77 -12.07 31.93
CA LYS A 217 3.33 -13.20 32.68
C LYS A 217 4.01 -14.18 31.73
N GLY A 218 5.19 -14.67 32.13
CA GLY A 218 6.03 -15.53 31.29
C GLY A 218 6.84 -14.82 30.20
N ASN A 219 6.44 -13.62 29.75
CA ASN A 219 7.23 -12.81 28.81
C ASN A 219 7.16 -11.30 29.15
N PRO A 220 7.93 -10.81 30.12
CA PRO A 220 7.89 -9.41 30.54
C PRO A 220 8.26 -8.37 29.47
N SER A 221 8.94 -8.80 28.39
CA SER A 221 9.35 -7.94 27.27
C SER A 221 8.29 -7.79 26.18
N LEU A 222 7.20 -8.58 26.23
CA LEU A 222 6.12 -8.52 25.24
C LEU A 222 5.45 -7.14 25.22
N GLN A 223 5.50 -6.47 24.06
CA GLN A 223 4.78 -5.22 23.83
C GLN A 223 3.36 -5.49 23.35
N PHE A 224 2.41 -4.68 23.82
CA PHE A 224 0.98 -4.76 23.48
C PHE A 224 0.34 -3.36 23.47
N GLY A 225 -0.92 -3.27 23.03
CA GLY A 225 -1.62 -1.99 22.83
C GLY A 225 -1.33 -1.32 21.49
N GLN A 226 -1.52 -2.08 20.42
CA GLN A 226 -1.30 -1.67 19.03
C GLN A 226 -2.48 -0.86 18.46
N SER A 227 -2.20 0.07 17.54
CA SER A 227 -3.18 0.96 16.89
C SER A 227 -3.34 0.72 15.37
N THR A 228 -2.94 -0.45 14.88
CA THR A 228 -2.97 -0.82 13.45
C THR A 228 -4.35 -1.27 12.98
N GLY A 229 -5.16 -1.85 13.86
CA GLY A 229 -6.52 -2.34 13.60
C GLY A 229 -6.87 -3.58 14.43
N MET A 230 -8.12 -4.04 14.36
CA MET A 230 -8.60 -5.24 15.06
C MET A 230 -7.68 -6.46 14.87
N SER A 231 -7.41 -7.21 15.95
CA SER A 231 -6.72 -8.49 15.90
C SER A 231 -7.59 -9.60 15.26
N PRO A 232 -7.03 -10.79 14.96
CA PRO A 232 -7.83 -11.96 14.60
C PRO A 232 -8.82 -12.38 15.71
N LEU A 233 -8.44 -12.23 16.98
CA LEU A 233 -9.30 -12.54 18.12
C LEU A 233 -10.36 -11.45 18.38
N ASP A 234 -10.09 -10.18 18.07
CA ASP A 234 -11.11 -9.11 18.07
C ASP A 234 -12.21 -9.39 17.04
N VAL A 235 -11.83 -9.84 15.83
CA VAL A 235 -12.79 -10.27 14.79
C VAL A 235 -13.64 -11.46 15.26
N ILE A 236 -13.02 -12.45 15.92
CA ILE A 236 -13.73 -13.60 16.47
C ILE A 236 -14.67 -13.18 17.63
N LYS A 237 -14.20 -12.31 18.53
CA LYS A 237 -15.00 -11.72 19.62
C LYS A 237 -16.21 -10.95 19.06
N LEU A 238 -16.02 -10.10 18.06
CA LEU A 238 -17.08 -9.32 17.42
C LEU A 238 -18.15 -10.22 16.77
N ASN A 239 -17.72 -11.20 15.98
CA ASN A 239 -18.63 -12.13 15.33
C ASN A 239 -19.36 -13.04 16.33
N LYS A 240 -18.70 -13.45 17.42
CA LYS A 240 -19.32 -14.26 18.48
C LYS A 240 -20.31 -13.47 19.33
N LEU A 241 -20.05 -12.18 19.61
CA LEU A 241 -20.96 -11.32 20.36
C LEU A 241 -22.31 -11.12 19.66
N TYR A 242 -22.27 -10.93 18.34
CA TYR A 242 -23.46 -10.68 17.51
C TYR A 242 -23.99 -11.92 16.77
N ASN A 243 -23.43 -13.11 17.04
CA ASN A 243 -23.77 -14.37 16.37
C ASN A 243 -23.73 -14.26 14.82
N CYS A 244 -22.73 -13.54 14.29
CA CYS A 244 -22.58 -13.29 12.86
C CYS A 244 -22.28 -14.59 12.10
N ASN A 245 -23.22 -15.07 11.29
CA ASN A 245 -23.02 -16.22 10.41
C ASN A 245 -22.27 -15.81 9.13
N VAL A 246 -20.96 -15.54 9.27
CA VAL A 246 -20.06 -15.05 8.21
C VAL A 246 -18.75 -15.84 8.19
N CYS A 247 -18.30 -16.25 7.00
CA CYS A 247 -17.01 -16.92 6.84
C CYS A 247 -15.90 -15.87 6.68
N ARG A 248 -15.17 -15.56 7.77
CA ARG A 248 -14.19 -14.46 7.83
C ARG A 248 -12.94 -14.85 8.63
N THR A 249 -11.75 -14.64 8.07
CA THR A 249 -10.48 -14.95 8.75
C THR A 249 -9.47 -13.81 8.55
N LYS A 250 -8.90 -13.29 9.63
CA LYS A 250 -7.76 -12.36 9.58
C LYS A 250 -6.46 -13.12 9.82
N LEU A 251 -5.45 -12.88 8.99
CA LEU A 251 -4.15 -13.56 9.01
C LEU A 251 -3.03 -12.53 9.19
N THR A 252 -2.31 -12.59 10.30
CA THR A 252 -1.29 -11.57 10.68
C THR A 252 0.14 -12.11 10.73
N ASN A 253 0.32 -13.44 10.69
CA ASN A 253 1.63 -14.08 10.70
C ASN A 253 2.41 -13.79 9.41
N LEU A 254 3.75 -13.77 9.48
CA LEU A 254 4.63 -13.53 8.31
C LEU A 254 4.56 -14.65 7.25
N SER A 255 3.98 -15.80 7.59
CA SER A 255 3.61 -16.85 6.66
C SER A 255 2.46 -17.68 7.23
N GLY A 256 1.80 -18.47 6.38
CA GLY A 256 0.73 -19.37 6.78
C GLY A 256 0.08 -20.07 5.61
N SER A 257 -1.00 -20.81 5.87
CA SER A 257 -1.81 -21.46 4.86
C SER A 257 -3.30 -21.44 5.24
N PHE A 258 -4.17 -21.61 4.26
CA PHE A 258 -5.62 -21.73 4.43
C PHE A 258 -6.21 -22.50 3.24
N SER A 259 -7.42 -23.04 3.39
CA SER A 259 -8.10 -23.75 2.30
C SER A 259 -9.63 -23.54 2.32
N SER A 260 -10.26 -23.96 1.23
CA SER A 260 -11.71 -24.14 1.11
C SER A 260 -12.27 -25.31 1.90
N ASP A 261 -11.44 -26.28 2.29
CA ASP A 261 -11.89 -27.53 2.91
C ASP A 261 -12.29 -27.30 4.37
N ASP A 262 -11.70 -26.27 4.99
CA ASP A 262 -11.80 -25.93 6.41
C ASP A 262 -12.96 -24.95 6.74
N VAL A 263 -13.77 -24.55 5.74
CA VAL A 263 -14.76 -23.46 5.90
C VAL A 263 -16.22 -23.90 5.78
N SER A 264 -17.04 -23.37 6.69
CA SER A 264 -18.49 -23.27 6.51
C SER A 264 -18.81 -21.89 5.93
N PHE A 265 -19.46 -21.85 4.76
CA PHE A 265 -19.89 -20.58 4.16
C PHE A 265 -20.90 -19.85 5.04
N GLY A 266 -20.80 -18.53 5.08
CA GLY A 266 -21.77 -17.67 5.76
C GLY A 266 -23.09 -17.53 5.01
N GLN A 267 -24.04 -16.80 5.60
CA GLN A 267 -25.35 -16.47 4.97
C GLN A 267 -25.23 -15.71 3.64
N ASP A 268 -24.08 -15.09 3.37
CA ASP A 268 -23.78 -14.35 2.15
C ASP A 268 -23.11 -15.21 1.05
N GLY A 269 -22.91 -16.52 1.29
CA GLY A 269 -22.24 -17.41 0.34
C GLY A 269 -20.77 -17.07 0.07
N SER A 270 -20.14 -16.21 0.90
CA SER A 270 -18.77 -15.76 0.71
C SER A 270 -17.86 -16.04 1.90
N CYS A 271 -16.62 -16.44 1.58
CA CYS A 271 -15.50 -16.54 2.50
C CYS A 271 -14.48 -15.44 2.17
N ILE A 272 -14.00 -14.75 3.21
CA ILE A 272 -12.98 -13.70 3.08
C ILE A 272 -11.78 -14.04 3.97
N TRP A 273 -10.60 -14.07 3.36
CA TRP A 273 -9.32 -14.08 4.08
C TRP A 273 -8.63 -12.73 3.88
N PHE A 274 -8.38 -12.02 4.98
CA PHE A 274 -7.63 -10.77 4.98
C PHE A 274 -6.25 -11.01 5.59
N ILE A 275 -5.23 -11.02 4.75
CA ILE A 275 -3.82 -11.05 5.15
C ILE A 275 -3.38 -9.61 5.42
N GLN A 276 -2.88 -9.34 6.62
CA GLN A 276 -2.30 -8.05 7.02
C GLN A 276 -1.10 -8.31 7.93
N THR A 277 0.11 -8.31 7.35
CA THR A 277 1.35 -8.60 8.09
C THR A 277 2.00 -7.33 8.66
N THR A 278 2.93 -7.48 9.60
CA THR A 278 3.70 -6.36 10.15
C THR A 278 4.82 -5.89 9.23
N GLY A 279 5.17 -4.60 9.32
CA GLY A 279 6.22 -3.97 8.52
C GLY A 279 5.87 -3.80 7.03
N PHE A 280 6.86 -3.42 6.23
CA PHE A 280 6.70 -2.99 4.83
C PHE A 280 6.84 -4.10 3.77
N LYS A 281 6.92 -5.37 4.17
CA LYS A 281 7.08 -6.49 3.22
C LYS A 281 5.82 -6.71 2.38
N LEU A 282 6.02 -7.22 1.16
CA LEU A 282 4.94 -7.65 0.26
C LEU A 282 4.40 -9.00 0.71
N VAL A 283 3.13 -9.30 0.39
CA VAL A 283 2.53 -10.63 0.57
C VAL A 283 2.67 -11.40 -0.75
N HIS A 284 3.39 -12.52 -0.71
CA HIS A 284 3.45 -13.53 -1.77
C HIS A 284 2.43 -14.62 -1.45
N LEU A 285 1.52 -14.90 -2.37
CA LEU A 285 0.45 -15.89 -2.27
C LEU A 285 0.58 -16.91 -3.41
N GLN A 286 0.74 -18.18 -3.04
CA GLN A 286 0.63 -19.31 -3.94
C GLN A 286 -0.74 -19.98 -3.76
N LEU A 287 -1.46 -20.19 -4.86
CA LEU A 287 -2.68 -21.00 -4.91
C LEU A 287 -2.37 -22.37 -5.54
N SER A 288 -3.04 -23.41 -5.07
CA SER A 288 -2.96 -24.78 -5.59
C SER A 288 -4.31 -25.51 -5.41
N ASP A 289 -4.44 -26.72 -5.98
CA ASP A 289 -5.68 -27.53 -5.95
C ASP A 289 -6.95 -26.80 -6.43
N VAL A 290 -6.82 -25.72 -7.21
CA VAL A 290 -7.92 -24.83 -7.61
C VAL A 290 -8.86 -25.53 -8.58
N LYS A 291 -10.02 -25.95 -8.08
CA LYS A 291 -11.10 -26.57 -8.86
C LYS A 291 -12.42 -25.93 -8.44
N ILE A 292 -12.94 -25.05 -9.28
CA ILE A 292 -14.16 -24.26 -9.02
C ILE A 292 -15.13 -24.48 -10.19
N PRO A 293 -16.45 -24.71 -9.96
CA PRO A 293 -17.42 -24.90 -11.04
C PRO A 293 -17.43 -23.75 -12.04
N THR A 294 -17.46 -24.06 -13.33
CA THR A 294 -17.47 -23.07 -14.41
C THR A 294 -18.87 -22.50 -14.64
N SER A 295 -18.96 -21.18 -14.77
CA SER A 295 -20.17 -20.45 -15.20
C SER A 295 -19.77 -19.29 -16.11
N ALA A 296 -20.74 -18.69 -16.81
CA ALA A 296 -20.48 -17.57 -17.72
C ALA A 296 -19.87 -16.37 -16.96
N GLY A 297 -18.61 -16.05 -17.25
CA GLY A 297 -17.88 -15.00 -16.53
C GLY A 297 -17.62 -15.29 -15.05
N CYS A 298 -17.67 -16.56 -14.63
CA CYS A 298 -17.54 -16.99 -13.24
C CYS A 298 -18.51 -16.25 -12.30
N SER A 299 -19.77 -16.10 -12.73
CA SER A 299 -20.83 -15.44 -11.97
C SER A 299 -21.13 -16.11 -10.63
N ASP A 300 -21.17 -17.45 -10.65
CA ASP A 300 -21.84 -18.31 -9.66
C ASP A 300 -20.94 -18.77 -8.51
N SER A 301 -19.72 -19.17 -8.88
CA SER A 301 -18.67 -19.58 -7.96
C SER A 301 -17.34 -19.07 -8.52
N TYR A 302 -16.54 -18.40 -7.69
CA TYR A 302 -15.28 -17.80 -8.11
C TYR A 302 -14.33 -17.53 -6.94
N ILE A 303 -13.03 -17.51 -7.23
CA ILE A 303 -12.01 -16.87 -6.40
C ILE A 303 -11.62 -15.52 -7.03
N LYS A 304 -11.31 -14.53 -6.18
CA LYS A 304 -10.88 -13.17 -6.56
C LYS A 304 -9.88 -12.65 -5.54
N VAL A 305 -8.81 -11.99 -5.99
CA VAL A 305 -7.73 -11.49 -5.12
C VAL A 305 -7.49 -10.01 -5.34
N TYR A 306 -7.57 -9.24 -4.26
CA TYR A 306 -7.36 -7.80 -4.23
C TYR A 306 -6.00 -7.45 -3.62
N ASN A 307 -5.36 -6.47 -4.23
CA ASN A 307 -4.03 -5.94 -3.95
C ASN A 307 -4.06 -4.90 -2.82
N GLY A 308 -4.55 -5.30 -1.64
CA GLY A 308 -4.71 -4.39 -0.51
C GLY A 308 -5.65 -4.94 0.56
N ASN A 309 -6.25 -4.02 1.33
CA ASN A 309 -7.06 -4.31 2.52
C ASN A 309 -8.58 -4.17 2.29
N SER A 310 -9.03 -3.96 1.05
CA SER A 310 -10.42 -3.64 0.73
C SER A 310 -10.88 -4.19 -0.62
N LYS A 311 -12.19 -4.38 -0.80
CA LYS A 311 -12.80 -4.71 -2.10
C LYS A 311 -12.78 -3.54 -3.11
N SER A 312 -12.30 -2.36 -2.70
CA SER A 312 -12.00 -1.19 -3.55
C SER A 312 -10.54 -1.10 -3.98
N SER A 313 -9.66 -1.95 -3.44
CA SER A 313 -8.25 -2.05 -3.85
C SER A 313 -8.13 -2.59 -5.28
N SER A 314 -6.99 -2.29 -5.95
CA SER A 314 -6.74 -2.84 -7.29
C SER A 314 -6.75 -4.38 -7.29
N VAL A 315 -7.10 -5.01 -8.41
CA VAL A 315 -7.29 -6.47 -8.50
C VAL A 315 -6.01 -7.14 -9.02
N LEU A 316 -5.56 -8.22 -8.36
CA LEU A 316 -4.48 -9.09 -8.85
C LEU A 316 -5.01 -10.26 -9.69
N LEU A 317 -6.16 -10.80 -9.29
CA LEU A 317 -6.88 -11.87 -9.96
C LEU A 317 -8.37 -11.53 -9.90
N ASP A 318 -9.03 -11.34 -11.05
CA ASP A 318 -10.47 -11.09 -11.09
C ASP A 318 -11.27 -12.40 -10.90
N LYS A 319 -12.61 -12.35 -11.02
CA LYS A 319 -13.50 -13.52 -10.90
C LYS A 319 -12.99 -14.69 -11.75
N THR A 320 -12.49 -15.72 -11.08
CA THR A 320 -11.79 -16.85 -11.71
C THR A 320 -12.38 -18.17 -11.24
N CYS A 321 -12.59 -19.10 -12.18
CA CYS A 321 -13.17 -20.42 -11.97
C CYS A 321 -12.63 -21.44 -12.99
N GLY A 322 -12.95 -22.72 -12.82
CA GLY A 322 -12.40 -23.85 -13.57
C GLY A 322 -11.41 -24.70 -12.78
N ASP A 323 -10.80 -25.66 -13.47
CA ASP A 323 -9.67 -26.46 -13.01
C ASP A 323 -8.41 -25.87 -13.66
N ILE A 324 -7.68 -25.02 -12.93
CA ILE A 324 -6.69 -24.09 -13.52
C ILE A 324 -5.44 -23.90 -12.66
N ILE A 325 -4.34 -23.48 -13.30
CA ILE A 325 -3.12 -23.04 -12.63
C ILE A 325 -3.15 -21.51 -12.53
N ILE A 326 -3.17 -20.99 -11.30
CA ILE A 326 -3.04 -19.55 -11.02
C ILE A 326 -1.55 -19.25 -10.73
N PRO A 327 -0.94 -18.24 -11.38
CA PRO A 327 0.43 -17.86 -11.10
C PRO A 327 0.60 -17.27 -9.70
N PRO A 328 1.84 -17.23 -9.15
CA PRO A 328 2.11 -16.58 -7.88
C PRO A 328 1.61 -15.13 -7.88
N LEU A 329 0.87 -14.75 -6.83
CA LEU A 329 0.33 -13.40 -6.68
C LEU A 329 1.12 -12.64 -5.61
N ILE A 330 1.72 -11.52 -5.98
CA ILE A 330 2.53 -10.67 -5.09
C ILE A 330 1.89 -9.28 -5.01
N SER A 331 1.53 -8.86 -3.79
CA SER A 331 0.93 -7.55 -3.53
C SER A 331 1.94 -6.40 -3.60
N ILE A 332 1.43 -5.15 -3.55
CA ILE A 332 2.25 -3.92 -3.49
C ILE A 332 2.57 -3.46 -2.05
N GLY A 333 2.30 -4.29 -1.04
CA GLY A 333 2.52 -4.00 0.37
C GLY A 333 2.01 -5.11 1.29
N ASN A 334 2.00 -4.86 2.61
CA ASN A 334 1.73 -5.85 3.66
C ASN A 334 0.30 -6.42 3.74
N SER A 335 -0.56 -6.05 2.80
CA SER A 335 -2.00 -6.35 2.83
C SER A 335 -2.44 -7.03 1.53
N MET A 336 -3.19 -8.13 1.66
CA MET A 336 -3.85 -8.81 0.55
C MET A 336 -5.20 -9.37 1.01
N LEU A 337 -6.22 -9.26 0.17
CA LEU A 337 -7.58 -9.68 0.47
C LEU A 337 -8.07 -10.70 -0.56
N ILE A 338 -8.44 -11.88 -0.09
CA ILE A 338 -8.95 -12.97 -0.92
C ILE A 338 -10.46 -13.09 -0.68
N GLU A 339 -11.24 -13.03 -1.75
CA GLU A 339 -12.67 -13.34 -1.78
C GLU A 339 -12.88 -14.68 -2.49
N PHE A 340 -13.65 -15.55 -1.85
CA PHE A 340 -14.16 -16.79 -2.44
C PHE A 340 -15.67 -16.80 -2.30
N VAL A 341 -16.39 -16.96 -3.40
CA VAL A 341 -17.85 -17.10 -3.42
C VAL A 341 -18.19 -18.47 -3.99
N SER A 342 -19.16 -19.16 -3.40
CA SER A 342 -19.77 -20.32 -4.05
C SER A 342 -21.24 -20.45 -3.70
N ASN A 343 -22.05 -20.76 -4.71
CA ASN A 343 -23.46 -21.12 -4.61
C ASN A 343 -23.71 -22.64 -4.61
N GLN A 344 -22.64 -23.46 -4.61
CA GLN A 344 -22.72 -24.92 -4.61
C GLN A 344 -22.14 -25.53 -3.32
N ALA A 345 -22.36 -26.84 -3.12
CA ALA A 345 -21.84 -27.55 -1.96
C ALA A 345 -20.29 -27.50 -1.92
N PRO A 346 -19.65 -27.33 -0.74
CA PRO A 346 -18.20 -27.16 -0.61
C PRO A 346 -17.35 -28.22 -1.32
N ALA A 347 -17.86 -29.46 -1.42
CA ALA A 347 -17.17 -30.57 -2.07
C ALA A 347 -16.82 -30.37 -3.56
N LEU A 348 -17.44 -29.41 -4.26
CA LEU A 348 -17.18 -29.13 -5.68
C LEU A 348 -16.33 -27.88 -5.92
N SER A 349 -16.20 -27.00 -4.93
CA SER A 349 -15.57 -25.68 -5.04
C SER A 349 -14.40 -25.61 -4.08
N LYS A 350 -13.18 -25.89 -4.57
CA LYS A 350 -11.99 -25.98 -3.70
C LYS A 350 -10.73 -25.26 -4.21
N PHE A 351 -9.88 -24.90 -3.25
CA PHE A 351 -8.50 -24.42 -3.44
C PHE A 351 -7.70 -24.59 -2.14
N ARG A 352 -6.37 -24.60 -2.26
CA ARG A 352 -5.44 -24.38 -1.15
C ARG A 352 -4.63 -23.11 -1.40
N ALA A 353 -4.27 -22.44 -0.32
CA ALA A 353 -3.45 -21.24 -0.32
C ALA A 353 -2.29 -21.38 0.66
N VAL A 354 -1.10 -20.98 0.22
CA VAL A 354 0.09 -20.79 1.08
C VAL A 354 0.59 -19.38 0.83
N TYR A 355 0.89 -18.64 1.91
CA TYR A 355 1.37 -17.26 1.80
C TYR A 355 2.63 -17.03 2.66
N LYS A 356 3.47 -16.08 2.22
CA LYS A 356 4.68 -15.64 2.92
C LYS A 356 4.97 -14.16 2.65
N THR A 357 5.67 -13.48 3.56
CA THR A 357 6.19 -12.13 3.29
C THR A 357 7.47 -12.18 2.45
N VAL A 358 7.58 -11.33 1.43
CA VAL A 358 8.78 -11.13 0.60
C VAL A 358 9.16 -9.66 0.54
N SER A 359 10.44 -9.35 0.32
CA SER A 359 10.92 -7.95 0.29
C SER A 359 10.76 -7.30 -1.10
N TYR A 360 10.80 -8.09 -2.17
CA TYR A 360 10.86 -7.63 -3.55
C TYR A 360 9.98 -8.50 -4.46
N GLY A 361 9.68 -8.01 -5.67
CA GLY A 361 8.80 -8.68 -6.63
C GLY A 361 7.56 -7.84 -6.99
N GLY A 362 6.51 -8.50 -7.47
CA GLY A 362 5.20 -7.87 -7.71
C GLY A 362 4.41 -8.49 -8.88
N THR A 363 3.09 -8.64 -8.72
CA THR A 363 2.20 -9.01 -9.83
C THR A 363 1.73 -7.79 -10.61
N SER A 364 1.62 -7.89 -11.94
CA SER A 364 1.02 -6.86 -12.77
C SER A 364 0.05 -7.40 -13.81
N VAL A 365 -1.12 -6.77 -13.88
CA VAL A 365 -2.19 -6.94 -14.88
C VAL A 365 -2.29 -5.74 -15.84
N LYS A 366 -1.30 -4.83 -15.83
CA LYS A 366 -1.30 -3.61 -16.65
C LYS A 366 -0.80 -3.89 -18.06
N SER A 367 -1.44 -3.28 -19.07
CA SER A 367 -1.13 -3.47 -20.50
C SER A 367 0.31 -3.17 -20.91
N SER A 368 1.02 -2.38 -20.10
CA SER A 368 2.47 -2.23 -20.16
C SER A 368 3.02 -1.83 -18.80
N GLY A 369 4.32 -1.99 -18.63
CA GLY A 369 5.03 -1.61 -17.42
C GLY A 369 6.50 -1.92 -17.49
N ARG A 370 7.16 -1.91 -16.34
CA ARG A 370 8.61 -2.03 -16.20
C ARG A 370 8.94 -2.98 -15.05
N VAL A 371 10.01 -3.74 -15.22
CA VAL A 371 10.63 -4.60 -14.19
C VAL A 371 12.09 -4.16 -14.04
N MET A 372 12.56 -4.08 -12.81
CA MET A 372 13.90 -3.65 -12.43
C MET A 372 14.43 -4.61 -11.37
N SER A 373 15.74 -4.80 -11.31
CA SER A 373 16.37 -5.38 -10.11
C SER A 373 16.06 -4.50 -8.89
N PRO A 374 16.05 -5.05 -7.67
CA PRO A 374 16.09 -4.24 -6.45
C PRO A 374 17.23 -3.22 -6.52
N GLU A 375 16.99 -2.03 -5.97
CA GLU A 375 18.01 -0.97 -5.85
C GLU A 375 18.76 -0.70 -7.18
N TYR A 376 18.06 -0.84 -8.33
CA TYR A 376 18.63 -0.67 -9.67
C TYR A 376 19.38 0.67 -9.79
N ARG A 377 20.64 0.61 -10.25
CA ARG A 377 21.68 1.67 -10.30
C ARG A 377 22.44 1.96 -9.01
N MET A 378 21.99 1.45 -7.85
CA MET A 378 22.75 1.45 -6.60
C MET A 378 23.50 0.13 -6.37
N GLY A 379 23.14 -0.91 -7.12
CA GLY A 379 23.53 -2.31 -6.88
C GLY A 379 22.43 -3.03 -6.08
N TYR A 380 22.03 -4.22 -6.52
CA TYR A 380 21.03 -5.01 -5.82
C TYR A 380 21.65 -5.72 -4.60
N PRO A 381 20.91 -5.95 -3.50
CA PRO A 381 21.44 -6.69 -2.36
C PRO A 381 21.75 -8.16 -2.65
N ASN A 382 22.58 -8.73 -1.79
CA ASN A 382 22.85 -10.17 -1.68
C ASN A 382 21.60 -10.92 -1.14
N ASN A 383 21.51 -12.23 -1.38
CA ASN A 383 20.44 -13.11 -0.89
C ASN A 383 19.03 -12.64 -1.28
N VAL A 384 18.87 -12.12 -2.48
CA VAL A 384 17.58 -11.67 -3.02
C VAL A 384 16.91 -12.80 -3.79
N ASP A 385 15.74 -13.24 -3.33
CA ASP A 385 14.76 -13.94 -4.15
C ASP A 385 13.63 -12.97 -4.50
N ALA A 386 13.60 -12.49 -5.75
CA ALA A 386 12.57 -11.57 -6.25
C ALA A 386 11.78 -12.21 -7.41
N GLU A 387 10.45 -12.08 -7.38
CA GLU A 387 9.56 -12.71 -8.36
C GLU A 387 8.50 -11.74 -8.88
N TRP A 388 8.38 -11.65 -10.20
CA TRP A 388 7.36 -10.83 -10.87
C TRP A 388 6.49 -11.70 -11.77
N SER A 389 5.17 -11.66 -11.54
CA SER A 389 4.17 -12.34 -12.38
C SER A 389 3.49 -11.32 -13.28
N ILE A 390 3.74 -11.40 -14.58
CA ILE A 390 3.10 -10.56 -15.59
C ILE A 390 1.94 -11.34 -16.19
N ILE A 391 0.71 -10.83 -16.01
CA ILE A 391 -0.53 -11.51 -16.35
C ILE A 391 -1.28 -10.66 -17.39
N ALA A 392 -1.23 -11.07 -18.65
CA ALA A 392 -2.02 -10.48 -19.73
C ALA A 392 -3.45 -11.07 -19.75
N PRO A 393 -4.42 -10.38 -20.39
CA PRO A 393 -5.74 -10.95 -20.66
C PRO A 393 -5.66 -12.28 -21.44
N PRO A 394 -6.70 -13.12 -21.37
CA PRO A 394 -6.84 -14.25 -22.30
C PRO A 394 -6.63 -13.80 -23.76
N GLN A 395 -6.04 -14.67 -24.59
CA GLN A 395 -5.71 -14.37 -26.00
C GLN A 395 -4.76 -13.16 -26.21
N SER A 396 -4.04 -12.74 -25.16
CA SER A 396 -2.88 -11.85 -25.26
C SER A 396 -1.59 -12.59 -24.93
N LYS A 397 -0.46 -12.03 -25.32
CA LYS A 397 0.90 -12.48 -24.97
C LYS A 397 1.67 -11.38 -24.27
N VAL A 398 2.61 -11.75 -23.41
CA VAL A 398 3.56 -10.83 -22.78
C VAL A 398 4.79 -10.72 -23.68
N HIS A 399 5.15 -9.51 -24.08
CA HIS A 399 6.40 -9.21 -24.77
C HIS A 399 7.34 -8.46 -23.82
N LEU A 400 8.61 -8.87 -23.76
CA LEU A 400 9.68 -8.23 -22.98
C LEU A 400 10.71 -7.58 -23.89
N GLN A 401 11.15 -6.37 -23.52
CA GLN A 401 12.30 -5.70 -24.10
C GLN A 401 13.29 -5.35 -23.00
N PHE A 402 14.51 -5.87 -23.12
CA PHE A 402 15.63 -5.56 -22.24
C PHE A 402 16.30 -4.25 -22.71
N PHE A 403 16.65 -3.39 -21.77
CA PHE A 403 17.30 -2.09 -22.01
C PHE A 403 18.64 -1.94 -21.27
N ASP A 404 18.78 -2.66 -20.15
CA ASP A 404 19.99 -2.74 -19.35
C ASP A 404 20.04 -4.13 -18.71
N PHE A 405 21.20 -4.76 -18.68
CA PHE A 405 21.40 -6.07 -18.09
C PHE A 405 22.88 -6.28 -17.73
N ARG A 406 23.16 -6.48 -16.45
CA ARG A 406 24.51 -6.73 -15.94
C ARG A 406 24.44 -7.47 -14.61
N LEU A 407 24.75 -8.77 -14.64
CA LEU A 407 24.99 -9.61 -13.46
C LEU A 407 26.44 -10.14 -13.50
N PRO A 408 26.96 -10.75 -12.42
CA PRO A 408 28.19 -11.54 -12.44
C PRO A 408 28.23 -12.60 -13.56
N ASP A 409 29.44 -13.04 -13.91
CA ASP A 409 29.67 -14.19 -14.78
C ASP A 409 29.94 -15.45 -13.94
N CYS A 410 29.27 -16.55 -14.27
CA CYS A 410 29.42 -17.84 -13.57
C CYS A 410 28.85 -18.99 -14.42
N SER A 411 29.40 -20.19 -14.28
CA SER A 411 28.97 -21.37 -15.05
C SER A 411 27.47 -21.59 -14.90
N ASP A 412 26.78 -21.72 -16.03
CA ASP A 412 25.34 -22.02 -16.12
C ASP A 412 24.45 -21.03 -15.35
N CYS A 413 24.97 -19.81 -15.14
CA CYS A 413 24.40 -18.77 -14.29
C CYS A 413 24.05 -19.29 -12.88
N SER A 414 24.88 -20.15 -12.29
CA SER A 414 24.64 -20.81 -11.00
C SER A 414 24.60 -19.87 -9.79
N CYS A 415 25.20 -18.69 -9.93
CA CYS A 415 25.16 -17.54 -9.02
C CYS A 415 23.92 -16.65 -9.31
N ASP A 416 24.06 -15.35 -9.06
CA ASP A 416 23.21 -14.27 -9.55
C ASP A 416 22.64 -14.53 -10.96
N SER A 417 21.31 -14.64 -11.07
CA SER A 417 20.67 -14.93 -12.35
C SER A 417 19.22 -14.47 -12.45
N LEU A 418 18.83 -14.09 -13.67
CA LEU A 418 17.46 -13.81 -14.06
C LEU A 418 16.92 -14.96 -14.92
N THR A 419 15.91 -15.66 -14.43
CA THR A 419 15.21 -16.74 -15.16
C THR A 419 13.86 -16.23 -15.66
N ILE A 420 13.57 -16.44 -16.95
CA ILE A 420 12.30 -16.07 -17.60
C ILE A 420 11.51 -17.34 -17.91
N ILE A 421 10.27 -17.42 -17.43
CA ILE A 421 9.41 -18.62 -17.48
C ILE A 421 8.13 -18.32 -18.28
N ASP A 422 7.84 -19.17 -19.26
CA ASP A 422 6.70 -19.09 -20.17
C ASP A 422 5.46 -19.82 -19.64
N GLY A 423 4.80 -19.23 -18.65
CA GLY A 423 3.51 -19.71 -18.18
C GLY A 423 3.20 -19.36 -16.73
N ALA A 424 2.13 -19.98 -16.23
CA ALA A 424 1.60 -19.74 -14.88
C ALA A 424 2.21 -20.64 -13.78
N SER A 425 3.06 -21.62 -14.12
CA SER A 425 3.74 -22.46 -13.14
C SER A 425 5.22 -22.11 -13.05
N THR A 426 5.82 -22.27 -11.88
CA THR A 426 7.28 -22.29 -11.71
C THR A 426 7.95 -23.47 -12.43
N THR A 427 7.15 -24.46 -12.87
CA THR A 427 7.56 -25.62 -13.68
C THR A 427 7.21 -25.46 -15.17
N SER A 428 6.73 -24.29 -15.61
CA SER A 428 6.52 -24.00 -17.03
C SER A 428 7.86 -23.87 -17.79
N PRO A 429 7.89 -23.97 -19.13
CA PRO A 429 9.12 -23.89 -19.91
C PRO A 429 9.91 -22.60 -19.64
N ILE A 430 11.24 -22.73 -19.55
CA ILE A 430 12.15 -21.58 -19.39
C ILE A 430 12.48 -21.03 -20.78
N LEU A 431 12.22 -19.74 -21.02
CA LEU A 431 12.64 -19.04 -22.25
C LEU A 431 14.14 -18.73 -22.24
N GLY A 432 14.69 -18.51 -21.05
CA GLY A 432 16.11 -18.37 -20.83
C GLY A 432 16.46 -18.11 -19.37
N LYS A 433 17.70 -18.44 -19.02
CA LYS A 433 18.35 -18.07 -17.76
C LYS A 433 19.55 -17.20 -18.12
N TYR A 434 19.64 -16.03 -17.52
CA TYR A 434 20.58 -14.98 -17.93
C TYR A 434 21.44 -14.51 -16.76
N CYS A 435 22.71 -14.29 -17.05
CA CYS A 435 23.74 -13.69 -16.20
C CYS A 435 24.75 -12.97 -17.12
N TYR A 436 25.87 -12.48 -16.56
CA TYR A 436 26.86 -11.67 -17.26
C TYR A 436 26.28 -10.34 -17.82
N ILE A 437 27.01 -9.70 -18.75
CA ILE A 437 26.75 -8.33 -19.25
C ILE A 437 26.03 -8.29 -20.62
N ASN A 438 25.68 -9.44 -21.17
CA ASN A 438 25.06 -9.54 -22.49
C ASN A 438 23.57 -9.24 -22.39
N VAL A 439 23.15 -8.07 -22.89
CA VAL A 439 21.73 -7.68 -22.93
C VAL A 439 20.92 -8.68 -23.76
N PRO A 440 19.92 -9.37 -23.19
CA PRO A 440 19.15 -10.37 -23.94
C PRO A 440 18.30 -9.77 -25.06
N ASN A 441 18.06 -10.56 -26.11
CA ASN A 441 17.07 -10.23 -27.14
C ASN A 441 15.66 -10.12 -26.53
N SER A 442 14.75 -9.43 -27.23
CA SER A 442 13.35 -9.37 -26.82
C SER A 442 12.69 -10.75 -26.85
N LEU A 443 11.82 -11.01 -25.87
CA LEU A 443 11.14 -12.29 -25.68
C LEU A 443 9.63 -12.11 -25.81
N THR A 444 8.92 -13.15 -26.22
CA THR A 444 7.45 -13.17 -26.25
C THR A 444 6.95 -14.52 -25.74
N SER A 445 5.98 -14.53 -24.84
CA SER A 445 5.38 -15.77 -24.31
C SER A 445 4.58 -16.56 -25.36
N SER A 446 4.44 -17.86 -25.15
CA SER A 446 3.47 -18.68 -25.88
C SER A 446 2.04 -18.37 -25.42
N GLY A 447 1.82 -18.24 -24.11
CA GLY A 447 0.53 -17.92 -23.48
C GLY A 447 0.43 -16.48 -22.94
N ASN A 448 -0.56 -16.24 -22.08
CA ASN A 448 -0.86 -14.91 -21.51
C ASN A 448 -0.16 -14.62 -20.17
N VAL A 449 0.67 -15.52 -19.65
CA VAL A 449 1.38 -15.34 -18.37
C VAL A 449 2.87 -15.55 -18.60
N MET A 450 3.70 -14.68 -18.00
CA MET A 450 5.14 -14.84 -17.94
C MET A 450 5.64 -14.51 -16.52
N ILE A 451 6.50 -15.35 -15.98
CA ILE A 451 7.09 -15.17 -14.64
C ILE A 451 8.58 -14.85 -14.80
N LEU A 452 9.05 -13.82 -14.10
CA LEU A 452 10.45 -13.44 -14.01
C LEU A 452 10.94 -13.73 -12.58
N LYS A 453 12.01 -14.51 -12.43
CA LYS A 453 12.67 -14.80 -11.16
C LYS A 453 14.08 -14.24 -11.17
N PHE A 454 14.40 -13.34 -10.26
CA PHE A 454 15.77 -12.92 -9.99
C PHE A 454 16.24 -13.55 -8.67
N HIS A 455 17.42 -14.16 -8.73
CA HIS A 455 18.15 -14.69 -7.58
C HIS A 455 19.48 -13.95 -7.47
N SER A 456 19.92 -13.60 -6.25
CA SER A 456 21.32 -13.26 -5.95
C SER A 456 21.85 -14.08 -4.78
N ASP A 457 23.13 -14.44 -4.84
CA ASP A 457 23.79 -15.25 -3.81
C ASP A 457 24.34 -14.41 -2.64
N ASP A 458 25.21 -14.97 -1.81
CA ASP A 458 25.79 -14.27 -0.64
C ASP A 458 27.09 -13.50 -0.94
N SER A 459 27.61 -13.56 -2.17
CA SER A 459 28.89 -12.98 -2.60
C SER A 459 28.88 -11.45 -2.74
N GLN A 460 30.01 -10.84 -3.09
CA GLN A 460 30.19 -9.39 -2.96
C GLN A 460 29.22 -8.58 -3.86
N THR A 461 28.45 -7.68 -3.24
CA THR A 461 27.39 -6.86 -3.86
C THR A 461 27.84 -6.23 -5.19
N PHE A 462 27.13 -6.54 -6.27
CA PHE A 462 27.53 -6.19 -7.63
C PHE A 462 26.88 -4.88 -8.12
N GLU A 463 27.68 -3.95 -8.65
CA GLU A 463 27.22 -2.65 -9.19
C GLU A 463 26.57 -2.78 -10.58
N GLY A 464 25.49 -3.57 -10.65
CA GLY A 464 24.74 -3.87 -11.86
C GLY A 464 23.23 -3.93 -11.61
N GLY A 465 22.58 -4.90 -12.26
CA GLY A 465 21.14 -5.09 -12.24
C GLY A 465 20.56 -5.22 -13.65
N PHE A 466 19.27 -4.97 -13.78
CA PHE A 466 18.59 -5.00 -15.08
C PHE A 466 17.43 -4.00 -15.14
N TYR A 467 17.12 -3.58 -16.36
CA TYR A 467 15.96 -2.76 -16.69
C TYR A 467 15.24 -3.34 -17.90
N ILE A 468 13.98 -3.72 -17.68
CA ILE A 468 13.13 -4.43 -18.64
C ILE A 468 11.82 -3.67 -18.76
N SER A 469 11.36 -3.44 -19.98
CA SER A 469 10.00 -3.00 -20.27
C SER A 469 9.17 -4.19 -20.74
N TYR A 470 7.87 -4.17 -20.47
CA TYR A 470 6.93 -5.13 -21.06
C TYR A 470 5.69 -4.45 -21.59
N ASN A 471 5.05 -5.10 -22.55
CA ASN A 471 3.73 -4.76 -23.08
C ASN A 471 2.96 -6.04 -23.45
N PHE A 472 1.64 -5.92 -23.55
CA PHE A 472 0.80 -7.01 -24.05
C PHE A 472 0.66 -6.90 -25.57
N ALA A 473 0.97 -7.98 -26.28
CA ALA A 473 0.70 -8.16 -27.69
C ALA A 473 -0.59 -8.96 -27.86
N LEU A 474 -1.52 -8.48 -28.68
CA LEU A 474 -2.70 -9.27 -29.06
C LEU A 474 -2.29 -10.42 -29.98
N THR A 475 -2.88 -11.61 -29.81
CA THR A 475 -2.78 -12.62 -30.87
C THR A 475 -3.73 -12.22 -32.00
N HIS A 476 -3.16 -11.82 -33.16
CA HIS A 476 -3.97 -11.63 -34.36
C HIS A 476 -4.64 -12.95 -34.76
N ASP A 477 -5.96 -12.92 -34.91
CA ASP A 477 -6.73 -14.03 -35.45
C ASP A 477 -6.45 -14.16 -36.97
N PRO A 478 -6.04 -15.33 -37.52
CA PRO A 478 -5.62 -15.47 -38.92
C PRO A 478 -6.72 -15.30 -39.99
N LEU A 479 -7.86 -14.69 -39.66
CA LEU A 479 -9.09 -14.68 -40.46
C LEU A 479 -9.55 -13.27 -40.88
N SER A 480 -8.68 -12.52 -41.56
CA SER A 480 -9.10 -11.32 -42.30
C SER A 480 -8.49 -11.14 -43.69
N THR A 481 -7.70 -12.11 -44.18
CA THR A 481 -7.26 -12.15 -45.58
C THR A 481 -8.27 -12.91 -46.44
N GLN A 482 -9.40 -12.26 -46.79
CA GLN A 482 -10.22 -12.75 -47.89
C GLN A 482 -9.67 -12.24 -49.23
N ASP A 483 -9.50 -13.15 -50.18
CA ASP A 483 -9.17 -12.85 -51.56
C ASP A 483 -10.21 -11.93 -52.22
N THR A 484 -9.75 -10.83 -52.82
CA THR A 484 -10.52 -10.06 -53.82
C THR A 484 -9.82 -10.05 -55.18
N ASN A 485 -9.38 -11.23 -55.63
CA ASN A 485 -8.89 -11.46 -57.00
C ASN A 485 -9.98 -12.14 -57.85
N LYS A 486 -10.92 -11.36 -58.39
CA LYS A 486 -11.81 -11.83 -59.47
C LYS A 486 -12.30 -10.68 -60.35
N HIS A 487 -12.15 -10.83 -61.67
CA HIS A 487 -12.54 -9.83 -62.67
C HIS A 487 -14.02 -9.88 -63.04
N GLN A 488 -14.68 -8.72 -63.03
CA GLN A 488 -15.78 -8.26 -63.93
C GLN A 488 -16.22 -6.84 -63.44
N GLY A 489 -16.49 -5.82 -64.26
CA GLY A 489 -16.24 -5.66 -65.69
C GLY A 489 -17.24 -4.74 -66.41
N SER A 490 -17.12 -3.40 -66.32
CA SER A 490 -17.81 -2.46 -67.24
C SER A 490 -17.23 -1.02 -67.21
N SER A 491 -17.63 -0.21 -68.20
CA SER A 491 -17.28 1.18 -68.56
C SER A 491 -17.60 2.28 -67.52
N HIS A 492 -17.17 3.56 -67.58
CA HIS A 492 -16.84 4.44 -68.73
C HIS A 492 -15.87 5.64 -68.39
N HIS A 493 -15.10 6.08 -69.40
CA HIS A 493 -14.54 7.45 -69.69
C HIS A 493 -13.70 8.34 -68.71
N ASN A 494 -12.51 8.73 -69.22
CA ASN A 494 -11.85 10.07 -69.21
C ASN A 494 -11.37 10.73 -67.88
N THR A 495 -10.25 11.48 -67.81
CA THR A 495 -9.23 11.88 -68.82
C THR A 495 -7.83 12.20 -68.23
N ARG A 496 -6.80 11.49 -68.71
CA ARG A 496 -5.40 11.91 -69.05
C ARG A 496 -4.44 12.57 -68.01
N PRO A 497 -3.09 12.55 -68.25
CA PRO A 497 -2.08 12.43 -67.17
C PRO A 497 -0.84 13.35 -67.26
N HIS A 498 0.11 13.21 -66.31
CA HIS A 498 1.57 13.37 -66.48
C HIS A 498 2.28 12.45 -65.42
N ILE A 499 3.09 11.44 -65.76
CA ILE A 499 4.47 11.37 -66.30
C ILE A 499 5.58 11.45 -65.22
N TRP A 500 6.52 10.48 -65.24
CA TRP A 500 7.67 10.28 -64.34
C TRP A 500 9.00 10.81 -64.92
N HIS A 501 10.06 10.94 -64.11
CA HIS A 501 11.43 10.42 -64.40
C HIS A 501 12.37 10.46 -63.16
N HIS A 502 13.60 9.93 -63.30
CA HIS A 502 14.57 9.63 -62.20
C HIS A 502 15.84 10.53 -62.19
N LEU A 503 16.53 10.57 -61.02
CA LEU A 503 18.00 10.50 -60.70
C LEU A 503 19.08 10.88 -61.76
N PRO A 504 20.31 11.37 -61.42
CA PRO A 504 21.16 10.97 -60.26
C PRO A 504 22.01 12.10 -59.57
N GLN A 505 23.31 11.89 -59.29
CA GLN A 505 24.09 12.51 -58.17
C GLN A 505 25.41 13.27 -58.51
N ALA A 506 25.74 14.32 -57.72
CA ALA A 506 27.09 14.79 -57.26
C ALA A 506 28.19 15.20 -58.30
N PRO A 507 29.45 15.63 -57.94
CA PRO A 507 30.07 16.02 -56.64
C PRO A 507 31.00 17.30 -56.60
N SER A 508 31.45 17.70 -55.39
CA SER A 508 32.69 18.50 -55.05
C SER A 508 32.69 20.04 -55.33
N SER A 509 33.51 20.93 -54.71
CA SER A 509 34.67 20.88 -53.76
C SER A 509 34.69 22.14 -52.80
N ARG A 510 35.72 22.76 -52.17
CA ARG A 510 37.22 22.77 -52.31
C ARG A 510 38.07 23.12 -51.03
N LYS A 511 38.56 24.38 -50.81
CA LYS A 511 39.56 24.86 -49.77
C LYS A 511 39.36 26.38 -49.48
N THR A 512 40.02 27.19 -48.62
CA THR A 512 41.38 27.32 -47.94
C THR A 512 41.31 28.48 -46.88
N VAL A 513 42.23 28.80 -45.92
CA VAL A 513 43.22 28.08 -45.07
C VAL A 513 43.98 29.02 -44.06
N SER A 514 44.38 28.51 -42.87
CA SER A 514 45.53 28.93 -41.98
C SER A 514 45.49 30.13 -40.97
N LYS A 515 46.42 30.04 -39.97
CA LYS A 515 46.93 30.99 -38.93
C LYS A 515 46.29 31.02 -37.51
N GLN A 516 47.01 31.28 -36.40
CA GLN A 516 48.45 31.13 -36.01
C GLN A 516 48.61 31.24 -34.46
N MET A 517 49.71 30.77 -33.86
CA MET A 517 49.97 30.70 -32.39
C MET A 517 50.61 31.97 -31.77
N SER A 518 50.34 32.25 -30.48
CA SER A 518 51.30 32.86 -29.52
C SER A 518 50.81 32.83 -28.05
N ALA A 519 51.63 32.26 -27.15
CA ALA A 519 52.13 32.66 -25.81
C ALA A 519 51.39 33.70 -24.89
N HIS A 520 51.62 33.83 -23.57
CA HIS A 520 52.71 33.35 -22.68
C HIS A 520 52.31 33.40 -21.16
N GLY A 521 52.84 32.50 -20.30
CA GLY A 521 53.11 32.70 -18.84
C GLY A 521 51.93 32.68 -17.84
N THR A 522 52.12 32.49 -16.52
CA THR A 522 53.30 32.02 -15.73
C THR A 522 52.89 31.55 -14.31
N GLU A 523 53.31 30.33 -13.94
CA GLU A 523 53.80 29.81 -12.64
C GLU A 523 53.04 29.94 -11.27
N LEU A 524 53.54 29.12 -10.32
CA LEU A 524 53.06 28.71 -8.97
C LEU A 524 53.75 29.58 -7.85
N PRO A 525 53.67 29.36 -6.48
CA PRO A 525 53.36 28.11 -5.73
C PRO A 525 52.69 28.24 -4.31
N GLN A 526 52.78 27.15 -3.51
CA GLN A 526 52.65 27.04 -2.02
C GLN A 526 51.24 27.11 -1.36
N THR A 527 51.07 26.75 -0.08
CA THR A 527 51.06 25.40 0.57
C THR A 527 50.51 25.49 2.03
N ASP A 528 49.86 24.41 2.48
CA ASP A 528 49.65 23.94 3.87
C ASP A 528 48.71 24.58 4.94
N MET A 529 48.01 23.65 5.61
CA MET A 529 47.52 23.57 7.00
C MET A 529 46.29 24.35 7.56
N HIS A 530 45.29 23.54 7.96
CA HIS A 530 44.33 23.66 9.08
C HIS A 530 43.53 24.96 9.34
N PHE A 531 42.18 24.84 9.35
CA PHE A 531 41.43 24.67 10.61
C PHE A 531 39.98 24.18 10.40
N LEU A 532 39.34 23.65 11.45
CA LEU A 532 37.96 23.14 11.41
C LEU A 532 36.90 24.25 11.44
N ARG A 533 36.12 24.39 10.36
CA ARG A 533 34.76 24.98 10.39
C ARG A 533 33.82 24.22 9.45
N ARG A 534 32.94 23.37 9.99
CA ARG A 534 31.77 22.88 9.24
C ARG A 534 30.74 24.01 9.15
N SER A 535 30.21 24.26 7.95
CA SER A 535 29.08 25.17 7.74
C SER A 535 27.79 24.54 8.29
N PRO A 536 26.83 25.33 8.84
CA PRO A 536 25.55 24.80 9.34
C PRO A 536 24.72 24.01 8.30
N ASN A 537 24.95 24.27 7.01
CA ASN A 537 24.15 23.74 5.91
C ASN A 537 24.37 22.24 5.59
N ASP A 538 25.40 21.59 6.18
CA ASP A 538 25.69 20.17 5.92
C ASP A 538 25.02 19.19 6.89
N SER A 539 24.17 19.69 7.79
CA SER A 539 23.27 18.85 8.58
C SER A 539 22.14 18.26 7.72
N ALA A 540 21.61 17.09 8.10
CA ALA A 540 20.46 16.49 7.42
C ALA A 540 19.23 17.44 7.44
N GLY A 541 19.04 18.19 8.53
CA GLY A 541 18.01 19.23 8.63
C GLY A 541 18.17 20.36 7.61
N GLY A 542 19.39 20.79 7.30
CA GLY A 542 19.66 21.78 6.25
C GLY A 542 19.26 21.30 4.85
N LYS A 543 19.46 20.01 4.57
CA LYS A 543 19.06 19.38 3.30
C LYS A 543 17.55 19.19 3.21
N ILE A 544 16.88 18.84 4.31
CA ILE A 544 15.40 18.82 4.42
C ILE A 544 14.80 20.22 4.21
N TYR A 545 15.37 21.26 4.82
CA TYR A 545 14.93 22.65 4.65
C TYR A 545 15.07 23.13 3.20
N SER A 546 16.15 22.76 2.52
CA SER A 546 16.37 23.01 1.09
C SER A 546 15.32 22.30 0.20
N LEU A 547 14.97 21.05 0.53
CA LEU A 547 13.89 20.28 -0.13
C LEU A 547 12.53 20.98 0.01
N CYS A 548 12.15 21.40 1.23
CA CYS A 548 10.92 22.16 1.45
C CYS A 548 10.90 23.50 0.68
N THR A 549 12.04 24.19 0.61
CA THR A 549 12.19 25.45 -0.15
C THR A 549 12.11 25.23 -1.67
N SER A 550 12.51 24.05 -2.15
CA SER A 550 12.36 23.66 -3.56
C SER A 550 10.90 23.36 -3.92
N LEU A 551 10.14 22.77 -2.99
CA LEU A 551 8.71 22.46 -3.16
C LEU A 551 7.80 23.71 -3.14
N THR A 552 8.08 24.71 -2.29
CA THR A 552 7.32 25.98 -2.33
C THR A 552 7.57 26.78 -3.61
N ASN A 553 8.78 26.69 -4.19
CA ASN A 553 9.05 27.21 -5.53
C ASN A 553 8.28 26.49 -6.65
N LEU A 554 7.81 25.26 -6.43
CA LEU A 554 6.95 24.55 -7.38
C LEU A 554 5.54 25.15 -7.40
N GLU A 555 4.98 25.45 -6.22
CA GLU A 555 3.64 26.03 -6.05
C GLU A 555 3.48 27.36 -6.83
N GLY A 556 4.47 28.26 -6.68
CA GLY A 556 4.47 29.54 -7.41
C GLY A 556 4.55 29.38 -8.94
N ARG A 557 5.25 28.34 -9.42
CA ARG A 557 5.41 28.06 -10.86
C ARG A 557 4.22 27.34 -11.46
N VAL A 558 3.49 26.53 -10.69
CA VAL A 558 2.19 25.98 -11.10
C VAL A 558 1.15 27.09 -11.26
N LYS A 559 1.03 28.00 -10.28
CA LYS A 559 0.13 29.16 -10.37
C LYS A 559 0.43 30.07 -11.56
N ALA A 560 1.71 30.17 -11.98
CA ALA A 560 2.10 30.90 -13.18
C ALA A 560 1.71 30.18 -14.49
N LEU A 561 1.69 28.84 -14.51
CA LEU A 561 1.21 28.04 -15.65
C LEU A 561 -0.32 28.08 -15.77
N GLU A 562 -1.05 28.10 -14.65
CA GLU A 562 -2.52 28.22 -14.62
C GLU A 562 -3.05 29.56 -15.17
N ALA A 563 -2.19 30.58 -15.28
CA ALA A 563 -2.52 31.87 -15.88
C ALA A 563 -2.30 31.91 -17.42
N ALA A 564 -1.74 30.87 -18.02
CA ALA A 564 -1.43 30.81 -19.45
C ALA A 564 -2.50 30.06 -20.26
N GLY A 565 -2.66 30.45 -21.53
CA GLY A 565 -3.67 29.89 -22.43
C GLY A 565 -3.39 28.43 -22.87
N PRO A 566 -4.36 27.81 -23.59
CA PRO A 566 -4.39 26.36 -23.86
C PRO A 566 -3.14 25.74 -24.52
N GLU A 567 -2.36 26.54 -25.25
CA GLU A 567 -1.18 26.10 -26.01
C GLU A 567 0.01 25.70 -25.12
N THR A 568 0.00 26.00 -23.82
CA THR A 568 1.11 25.70 -22.89
C THR A 568 1.10 24.26 -22.33
N THR A 569 0.09 23.47 -22.66
CA THR A 569 -0.26 22.21 -21.97
C THR A 569 0.80 21.09 -22.04
N CYS A 570 1.43 20.83 -23.20
CA CYS A 570 2.42 19.73 -23.30
C CYS A 570 3.71 20.00 -22.48
N SER A 571 4.10 21.27 -22.26
CA SER A 571 5.27 21.65 -21.45
C SER A 571 5.02 21.46 -19.94
N ALA A 572 3.81 21.81 -19.47
CA ALA A 572 3.38 21.54 -18.10
C ALA A 572 3.37 20.03 -17.81
N LEU A 573 2.90 19.19 -18.75
CA LEU A 573 2.91 17.73 -18.61
C LEU A 573 4.33 17.14 -18.53
N GLN A 574 5.28 17.62 -19.33
CA GLN A 574 6.70 17.23 -19.22
C GLN A 574 7.30 17.63 -17.86
N THR A 575 6.90 18.79 -17.34
CA THR A 575 7.31 19.26 -16.01
C THR A 575 6.78 18.34 -14.89
N VAL A 576 5.50 17.94 -14.93
CA VAL A 576 4.93 16.99 -13.97
C VAL A 576 5.62 15.62 -14.03
N HIS A 577 5.87 15.10 -15.24
CA HIS A 577 6.60 13.84 -15.43
C HIS A 577 8.03 13.87 -14.88
N THR A 578 8.69 15.04 -14.92
CA THR A 578 10.04 15.23 -14.35
C THR A 578 10.03 15.18 -12.83
N HIS A 579 9.07 15.83 -12.16
CA HIS A 579 8.95 15.80 -10.70
C HIS A 579 8.49 14.42 -10.18
N ALA A 580 7.68 13.68 -10.97
CA ALA A 580 7.33 12.29 -10.64
C ALA A 580 8.56 11.36 -10.65
N ARG A 581 9.56 11.61 -11.52
CA ARG A 581 10.86 10.91 -11.46
C ARG A 581 11.63 11.30 -10.20
N GLN A 582 11.78 12.59 -9.92
CA GLN A 582 12.49 13.08 -8.72
C GLN A 582 11.91 12.52 -7.42
N LEU A 583 10.59 12.37 -7.31
CA LEU A 583 9.93 11.71 -6.16
C LEU A 583 10.22 10.21 -6.07
N THR A 584 10.44 9.54 -7.21
CA THR A 584 10.85 8.13 -7.27
C THR A 584 12.33 7.97 -6.87
N ASP A 585 13.19 8.87 -7.37
CA ASP A 585 14.62 8.89 -7.05
C ASP A 585 14.84 9.25 -5.56
N LEU A 586 14.05 10.16 -5.01
CA LEU A 586 14.08 10.53 -3.58
C LEU A 586 13.73 9.36 -2.67
N ARG A 587 12.77 8.51 -3.06
CA ARG A 587 12.43 7.27 -2.34
C ARG A 587 13.65 6.34 -2.26
N LEU A 588 14.27 6.05 -3.40
CA LEU A 588 15.45 5.17 -3.48
C LEU A 588 16.62 5.72 -2.65
N HIS A 589 16.81 7.05 -2.62
CA HIS A 589 17.88 7.68 -1.85
C HIS A 589 17.64 7.67 -0.32
N VAL A 590 16.38 7.59 0.12
CA VAL A 590 16.03 7.40 1.55
C VAL A 590 16.18 5.93 1.97
N GLU A 591 15.78 4.99 1.10
CA GLU A 591 16.01 3.55 1.28
C GLU A 591 17.52 3.25 1.42
N ASP A 592 18.37 3.89 0.61
CA ASP A 592 19.84 3.86 0.72
C ASP A 592 20.37 4.39 2.08
N LEU A 593 19.95 5.59 2.50
CA LEU A 593 20.41 6.21 3.77
C LEU A 593 20.12 5.33 5.00
N ASP A 594 18.96 4.69 5.05
CA ASP A 594 18.62 3.76 6.14
C ASP A 594 19.48 2.48 6.07
N SER A 595 19.73 1.96 4.87
CA SER A 595 20.65 0.81 4.66
C SER A 595 22.09 1.10 5.14
N ARG A 596 22.55 2.35 5.02
CA ARG A 596 23.90 2.78 5.46
C ARG A 596 23.98 2.94 6.97
N ASN A 597 22.95 3.51 7.61
CA ASN A 597 22.89 3.65 9.06
C ASN A 597 22.97 2.28 9.77
N ARG A 598 22.26 1.27 9.25
CA ARG A 598 22.33 -0.12 9.77
C ARG A 598 23.70 -0.77 9.56
N ARG A 599 24.46 -0.39 8.52
CA ARG A 599 25.75 -1.02 8.14
C ARG A 599 27.00 -0.48 8.85
N HIS A 600 26.93 0.61 9.62
CA HIS A 600 28.13 1.25 10.20
C HIS A 600 28.13 1.44 11.73
N ASN A 601 27.06 1.05 12.44
CA ASN A 601 26.97 1.08 13.92
C ASN A 601 27.42 2.41 14.56
N ILE A 602 27.10 3.54 13.90
CA ILE A 602 27.56 4.86 14.33
C ILE A 602 26.72 5.34 15.52
N SER A 603 27.29 5.25 16.72
CA SER A 603 26.74 5.82 17.95
C SER A 603 26.69 7.36 17.87
N VAL A 604 25.63 7.90 17.26
CA VAL A 604 25.29 9.33 17.32
C VAL A 604 24.80 9.67 18.74
N ARG A 605 25.74 9.98 19.64
CA ARG A 605 25.44 10.56 20.95
C ARG A 605 24.71 11.90 20.75
N GLY A 606 23.39 11.87 20.87
CA GLY A 606 22.50 13.00 20.58
C GLY A 606 21.08 12.60 20.15
N LEU A 607 20.83 11.34 19.77
CA LEU A 607 19.50 10.83 19.39
C LEU A 607 19.05 9.65 20.28
N HIS A 608 19.14 9.82 21.60
CA HIS A 608 18.72 8.81 22.58
C HIS A 608 17.47 9.19 23.39
N GLU A 609 16.67 10.14 22.88
CA GLU A 609 15.51 10.69 23.59
C GLU A 609 14.36 11.08 22.64
N SER A 610 14.06 10.22 21.66
CA SER A 610 12.83 10.27 20.84
C SER A 610 12.51 8.89 20.26
N GLN A 611 11.24 8.62 19.96
CA GLN A 611 10.82 7.40 19.26
C GLN A 611 11.25 7.43 17.77
N GLY A 612 11.45 6.26 17.19
CA GLY A 612 12.11 6.08 15.88
C GLY A 612 11.34 6.62 14.65
N PRO A 613 12.00 6.64 13.47
CA PRO A 613 11.49 7.28 12.25
C PRO A 613 10.27 6.59 11.61
N GLU A 614 9.88 5.40 12.08
CA GLU A 614 8.79 4.58 11.49
C GLU A 614 7.44 5.33 11.51
N ASN A 615 7.15 6.06 12.59
CA ASN A 615 5.86 6.73 12.80
C ASN A 615 5.53 7.85 11.79
N LEU A 616 6.51 8.37 11.04
CA LEU A 616 6.27 9.41 10.02
C LEU A 616 5.72 8.80 8.71
N TRP A 617 6.07 7.56 8.41
CA TRP A 617 5.81 6.96 7.09
C TRP A 617 4.40 6.40 6.94
N ASP A 618 3.80 5.88 8.01
CA ASP A 618 2.40 5.42 8.02
C ASP A 618 1.40 6.56 7.70
N ALA A 619 1.75 7.82 8.03
CA ALA A 619 0.97 8.99 7.66
C ALA A 619 1.16 9.40 6.17
N LEU A 620 2.30 9.08 5.56
CA LEU A 620 2.65 9.48 4.19
C LEU A 620 2.20 8.48 3.13
N ILE A 621 2.13 7.18 3.44
CA ILE A 621 1.71 6.12 2.51
C ILE A 621 0.30 6.38 1.91
N PRO A 622 -0.73 6.82 2.66
CA PRO A 622 -2.02 7.21 2.08
C PRO A 622 -1.91 8.38 1.09
N LEU A 623 -1.05 9.37 1.40
CA LEU A 623 -0.86 10.57 0.59
C LEU A 623 -0.19 10.24 -0.76
N PHE A 624 0.87 9.43 -0.76
CA PHE A 624 1.53 8.95 -1.98
C PHE A 624 0.56 8.17 -2.89
N ASN A 625 -0.24 7.27 -2.32
CA ASN A 625 -1.23 6.51 -3.08
C ASN A 625 -2.36 7.40 -3.62
N LEU A 626 -2.79 8.42 -2.89
CA LEU A 626 -3.78 9.39 -3.35
C LEU A 626 -3.29 10.19 -4.56
N ILE A 627 -2.04 10.68 -4.52
CA ILE A 627 -1.41 11.45 -5.61
C ILE A 627 -1.24 10.59 -6.87
N LEU A 628 -0.77 9.35 -6.73
CA LEU A 628 -0.63 8.41 -7.86
C LEU A 628 -1.98 8.04 -8.48
N ASN A 629 -3.01 7.78 -7.66
CA ASN A 629 -4.33 7.43 -8.16
C ASN A 629 -5.08 8.63 -8.78
N ARG A 630 -4.82 9.86 -8.34
CA ARG A 630 -5.43 11.09 -8.91
C ARG A 630 -4.73 11.65 -10.14
N SER A 631 -3.48 11.26 -10.41
CA SER A 631 -2.75 11.65 -11.64
C SER A 631 -3.01 10.71 -12.83
N MET A 632 -3.29 9.43 -12.57
CA MET A 632 -3.67 8.42 -13.58
C MET A 632 -4.79 8.84 -14.56
N PRO A 633 -5.88 9.54 -14.16
CA PRO A 633 -6.94 9.95 -15.10
C PRO A 633 -6.49 11.04 -16.07
N VAL A 634 -5.64 11.97 -15.63
CA VAL A 634 -5.07 13.03 -16.48
C VAL A 634 -4.11 12.41 -17.52
N TYR A 635 -3.34 11.39 -17.10
CA TYR A 635 -2.47 10.62 -17.99
C TYR A 635 -3.23 9.94 -19.14
N ARG A 636 -4.49 9.53 -18.94
CA ARG A 636 -5.31 8.92 -20.01
C ARG A 636 -5.70 9.87 -21.15
N GLN A 637 -5.50 11.19 -21.00
CA GLN A 637 -5.79 12.17 -22.05
C GLN A 637 -4.55 12.52 -22.90
N SER A 638 -3.36 11.98 -22.60
CA SER A 638 -2.11 12.45 -23.21
C SER A 638 -1.79 11.89 -24.61
N THR A 639 -2.70 11.13 -25.25
CA THR A 639 -2.46 10.46 -26.55
C THR A 639 -2.54 11.41 -27.76
N GLN A 640 -2.33 12.72 -27.56
CA GLN A 640 -2.42 13.76 -28.60
C GLN A 640 -1.27 14.79 -28.60
N CYS A 641 -0.35 14.79 -27.62
CA CYS A 641 0.88 15.59 -27.74
C CYS A 641 1.89 14.86 -28.66
N PRO A 642 2.35 15.46 -29.78
CA PRO A 642 3.48 14.90 -30.54
C PRO A 642 4.78 15.01 -29.74
N LEU A 643 5.72 14.11 -30.00
CA LEU A 643 7.09 14.23 -29.46
C LEU A 643 7.81 15.39 -30.18
N PRO A 644 8.51 16.27 -29.45
CA PRO A 644 9.35 17.28 -30.09
C PRO A 644 10.53 16.60 -30.79
N GLU A 645 10.84 17.05 -32.01
CA GLU A 645 12.02 16.58 -32.74
C GLU A 645 13.29 16.87 -31.93
N THR A 646 14.21 15.91 -31.89
CA THR A 646 15.50 16.09 -31.24
C THR A 646 16.35 17.05 -32.08
N THR A 647 16.39 18.33 -31.69
CA THR A 647 17.32 19.31 -32.25
C THR A 647 18.76 18.90 -31.92
N THR A 648 19.38 18.19 -32.87
CA THR A 648 20.76 17.74 -32.77
C THR A 648 21.69 18.95 -32.75
N ARG A 649 22.16 19.35 -31.55
CA ARG A 649 23.31 20.25 -31.42
C ARG A 649 24.56 19.50 -31.90
N SER A 650 24.89 19.68 -33.17
CA SER A 650 26.19 19.32 -33.71
C SER A 650 27.31 20.12 -33.02
N PRO A 651 28.49 19.52 -32.78
CA PRO A 651 29.55 20.18 -32.02
C PRO A 651 30.40 21.12 -32.89
N THR A 652 30.44 22.40 -32.51
CA THR A 652 31.46 23.39 -32.91
C THR A 652 31.58 24.43 -31.79
N ALA A 653 32.76 24.91 -31.40
CA ALA A 653 34.12 24.57 -31.84
C ALA A 653 35.09 24.62 -30.65
#